data_AF-A0A2V9KEA0-F1
#
_entry.id   AF-A0A2V9KEA0-F1
#
_cell.length_a   1.000
_cell.length_b   1.000
_cell.length_c   1.000
_cell.angle_alpha   90.00
_cell.angle_beta   90.00
_cell.angle_gamma   90.00
#
_symmetry.space_group_name_H-M   'P 1'
#
loop_
_entity.id
_entity.type
_entity.pdbx_description
1 polymer ?
#
loop_
_entity_poly.entity_id
_entity_poly.type
_entity_poly.pdbx_seq_one_letter_code
_entity_poly.pdbx_strand_id
1 'polypeptide(L)'
;MTMAAVCVGLCAGSAAAPAETAVLATWRAVWSPYRLVDDRGTERRLAKATLDAPPPPVPLSGPAASGQTLVLRTSGGEVIGSEPLTATKKGPWAHGFWVPEAAARGQFILELRTGEKVLESRPVAIANGGEAPAPPLRLDSLNRSLLARLESREAGAVADHRADVVSYLRQHDLVYLDPAPTWGEGLPLGNGDMGGLVGGKRGAEQTFYLDKTDIWLATPDGKAAGRSYAGTLRLRYGGGAKSGAFRQRLSLGRAELTTQDGDFRSTARVHALRNSLDVTVEGADFEIVLERDTIPLDPKGAYLYGYFNLSETWLAPKRARAEAGPHTQVEWGAGGKQCWFVHTAPNLRCALLVSVSGADVEWHPAAGSYVGRVRTAGHPVEIHTTIVTSRESADPLARTRQLVGNTDRDSHLRWWRDYWSRSWVELPDKLEENLWYIGLYQQACVSRSDQAVSFFGLFHPLNLKGWWDGYVTDAQVQMMWWETFAANHLEMLYPSHRTFGRIAAEFAAHTPGPGMVAAHLFTPEWAGGGQFINGDNPYKGSTAWYTMNFWWDYLYSGDRKLLREVTYPLLRMTADDMAGRLVRESDGHYHCVHSASPEQSNTARDNVYDWGLITYLFRTTIRASEILNVDSELRPKWQEILDHLFPAPGDGKTLWETPASPHPYRCHPVVFFGLYPTRAIAYGSPEFEAARRTMPVVTKLLAFHYDDRHETIPGFEGGVEVMGFSSGILTIAAVRLQDRAEYERFLYQLIVRFHMKQNGLRALLDTRQADEIVRASLVEAANSQTVATTETLLQSWDDHVRLFPCIGSTGRYRFSGLRAEGGFVISGEARDGELRWAQVKSLEGGTLRLALPKHGQLKLQVTTPDGGLNVRLPEHGKAELRAGRGAPATFGWITAGGEQRLELQCRAGATYDILAAGPVDWKLPSTEPRSEARVVAIAAVESRGARLLHYPEDLPFGQVVQDGSLYLGRPDRFGSPLPAPDVRKVLAEAASTDWQDRQEAARLLGRVTPSAEVLAALDRLCSDQVTVVAHTAAVTLVRLGTPESLKLADEHARRDAVLGLRREVEKARRRYNVPSG
;
A
#
# COMPACT_ATOMS: atom_id res chain seq x y z
N MET A 1 -57.20 7.59 -10.46
CA MET A 1 -58.41 8.13 -9.81
C MET A 1 -58.15 8.27 -8.32
N THR A 2 -58.74 9.27 -7.68
CA THR A 2 -58.99 9.41 -6.23
C THR A 2 -60.07 8.38 -5.77
N MET A 3 -60.47 8.20 -4.49
CA MET A 3 -60.19 8.87 -3.19
C MET A 3 -60.08 7.76 -2.09
N ALA A 4 -60.35 7.79 -0.77
CA ALA A 4 -60.85 8.71 0.28
C ALA A 4 -60.60 7.99 1.67
N ALA A 5 -61.02 8.44 2.87
CA ALA A 5 -61.06 9.73 3.59
C ALA A 5 -61.85 9.53 4.92
N VAL A 6 -61.70 10.43 5.94
CA VAL A 6 -62.63 10.63 7.12
C VAL A 6 -62.71 9.45 8.15
N CYS A 7 -62.81 9.60 9.48
CA CYS A 7 -62.65 10.69 10.47
C CYS A 7 -62.26 10.06 11.85
N VAL A 8 -61.37 10.64 12.68
CA VAL A 8 -61.52 11.71 13.71
C VAL A 8 -62.20 11.31 15.04
N GLY A 9 -61.48 11.56 16.15
CA GLY A 9 -61.97 11.67 17.53
C GLY A 9 -61.05 12.61 18.32
N LEU A 10 -61.60 13.53 19.13
CA LEU A 10 -60.89 14.69 19.70
C LEU A 10 -60.57 14.54 21.20
N CYS A 11 -59.45 15.11 21.63
CA CYS A 11 -59.41 16.02 22.79
C CYS A 11 -58.15 16.89 22.79
N ALA A 12 -58.27 18.12 23.28
CA ALA A 12 -57.15 19.06 23.40
C ALA A 12 -56.57 19.03 24.82
N GLY A 13 -55.25 19.14 24.94
CA GLY A 13 -54.52 19.24 26.21
C GLY A 13 -53.33 20.19 26.07
N SER A 14 -53.19 21.09 27.04
CA SER A 14 -52.14 22.11 27.22
C SER A 14 -50.91 22.04 26.29
N ALA A 15 -50.66 23.13 25.55
CA ALA A 15 -49.34 23.39 24.98
C ALA A 15 -48.33 23.63 26.13
N ALA A 16 -47.58 22.60 26.49
CA ALA A 16 -46.40 22.76 27.33
C ALA A 16 -45.34 23.55 26.55
N ALA A 17 -44.66 24.49 27.22
CA ALA A 17 -43.50 25.14 26.63
C ALA A 17 -42.41 24.08 26.33
N PRO A 18 -41.65 24.20 25.23
CA PRO A 18 -40.51 23.33 24.99
C PRO A 18 -39.51 23.53 26.13
N ALA A 19 -39.23 22.47 26.89
CA ALA A 19 -38.21 22.52 27.93
C ALA A 19 -36.84 22.75 27.27
N GLU A 20 -36.12 23.77 27.73
CA GLU A 20 -34.75 24.03 27.28
C GLU A 20 -33.81 22.93 27.81
N THR A 21 -33.67 21.86 27.03
CA THR A 21 -32.66 20.83 27.26
C THR A 21 -31.28 21.38 26.88
N ALA A 22 -30.72 22.16 27.79
CA ALA A 22 -29.37 22.71 27.73
C ALA A 22 -28.37 21.62 27.35
N VAL A 23 -27.63 21.83 26.26
CA VAL A 23 -26.90 20.78 25.55
C VAL A 23 -25.78 20.23 26.42
N LEU A 24 -25.08 21.07 27.19
CA LEU A 24 -24.00 20.60 28.06
C LEU A 24 -24.51 19.79 29.25
N ALA A 25 -25.79 19.89 29.62
CA ALA A 25 -26.35 19.26 30.82
C ALA A 25 -26.07 17.75 30.90
N THR A 26 -26.08 17.09 29.73
CA THR A 26 -25.96 15.63 29.59
C THR A 26 -24.50 15.14 29.56
N TRP A 27 -23.51 16.03 29.47
CA TRP A 27 -22.09 15.66 29.42
C TRP A 27 -21.65 14.92 30.69
N ARG A 28 -21.09 13.73 30.52
CA ARG A 28 -20.51 12.91 31.60
C ARG A 28 -19.14 12.43 31.15
N ALA A 29 -18.09 12.72 31.94
CA ALA A 29 -16.73 12.35 31.61
C ALA A 29 -16.05 11.49 32.68
N VAL A 30 -15.18 10.59 32.22
CA VAL A 30 -14.41 9.66 33.04
C VAL A 30 -12.95 9.68 32.61
N TRP A 31 -12.04 9.74 33.58
CA TRP A 31 -10.61 9.56 33.37
C TRP A 31 -10.31 8.13 32.95
N SER A 32 -9.87 7.93 31.70
CA SER A 32 -9.39 6.64 31.21
C SER A 32 -8.05 6.25 31.87
N PRO A 33 -7.58 5.00 31.70
CA PRO A 33 -6.23 4.60 32.08
C PRO A 33 -5.14 5.17 31.16
N TYR A 34 -5.49 5.70 29.99
CA TYR A 34 -4.52 6.08 28.95
C TYR A 34 -3.91 7.46 29.20
N ARG A 35 -2.61 7.52 28.94
CA ARG A 35 -1.79 8.73 29.00
C ARG A 35 -0.96 8.84 27.73
N LEU A 36 -0.57 10.06 27.38
CA LEU A 36 0.43 10.31 26.36
C LEU A 36 1.43 11.36 26.84
N VAL A 37 2.60 11.40 26.21
CA VAL A 37 3.54 12.53 26.33
C VAL A 37 3.55 13.25 24.99
N ASP A 38 3.18 14.53 24.98
CA ASP A 38 3.16 15.34 23.77
C ASP A 38 4.56 15.77 23.31
N ASP A 39 4.67 16.38 22.12
CA ASP A 39 5.94 16.82 21.53
C ASP A 39 6.80 17.73 22.41
N ARG A 40 6.22 18.36 23.44
CA ARG A 40 6.90 19.27 24.37
C ARG A 40 7.38 18.55 25.63
N GLY A 41 7.15 17.25 25.74
CA GLY A 41 7.40 16.47 26.96
C GLY A 41 6.26 16.55 27.97
N THR A 42 5.09 17.10 27.63
CA THR A 42 3.97 17.26 28.56
C THR A 42 3.20 15.94 28.70
N GLU A 43 3.16 15.36 29.91
CA GLU A 43 2.28 14.22 30.18
C GLU A 43 0.81 14.67 30.26
N ARG A 44 -0.05 13.96 29.54
CA ARG A 44 -1.49 14.19 29.44
C ARG A 44 -2.24 12.90 29.71
N ARG A 45 -3.44 13.01 30.27
CA ARG A 45 -4.38 11.91 30.50
C ARG A 45 -5.66 12.14 29.71
N LEU A 46 -6.20 11.08 29.13
CA LEU A 46 -7.43 11.16 28.35
C LEU A 46 -8.66 11.08 29.27
N ALA A 47 -9.46 12.15 29.29
CA ALA A 47 -10.82 12.15 29.82
C ALA A 47 -11.80 11.86 28.68
N LYS A 48 -12.40 10.67 28.62
CA LYS A 48 -13.45 10.35 27.65
C LYS A 48 -14.79 10.85 28.18
N ALA A 49 -15.63 11.40 27.31
CA ALA A 49 -16.94 11.93 27.65
C ALA A 49 -18.04 11.48 26.69
N THR A 50 -19.24 11.31 27.21
CA THR A 50 -20.46 11.11 26.44
C THR A 50 -21.43 12.26 26.68
N LEU A 51 -22.09 12.72 25.63
CA LEU A 51 -23.04 13.81 25.59
C LEU A 51 -24.31 13.31 24.90
N ASP A 52 -25.44 13.26 25.61
CA ASP A 52 -26.74 13.02 24.97
C ASP A 52 -27.16 14.30 24.25
N ALA A 53 -26.66 14.49 23.03
CA ALA A 53 -27.02 15.61 22.17
C ALA A 53 -28.44 15.39 21.59
N PRO A 54 -29.37 16.34 21.74
CA PRO A 54 -30.66 16.24 21.07
C PRO A 54 -30.45 16.27 19.54
N PRO A 55 -31.29 15.57 18.75
CA PRO A 55 -31.24 15.69 17.30
C PRO A 55 -31.46 17.16 16.89
N PRO A 56 -30.74 17.67 15.87
CA PRO A 56 -30.80 19.09 15.52
C PRO A 56 -32.24 19.51 15.18
N PRO A 57 -32.73 20.64 15.71
CA PRO A 57 -34.06 21.13 15.43
C PRO A 57 -34.17 21.53 13.95
N VAL A 58 -35.16 20.96 13.26
CA VAL A 58 -35.39 21.07 11.80
C VAL A 58 -34.36 20.28 10.96
N PRO A 59 -34.79 19.47 9.96
CA PRO A 59 -33.88 18.93 8.97
C PRO A 59 -33.33 20.06 8.09
N LEU A 60 -32.08 20.46 8.31
CA LEU A 60 -31.36 21.39 7.45
C LEU A 60 -31.28 20.82 6.02
N SER A 61 -32.01 21.42 5.09
CA SER A 61 -32.03 21.08 3.65
C SER A 61 -30.78 21.58 2.91
N GLY A 62 -29.61 21.36 3.52
CA GLY A 62 -28.30 21.74 3.02
C GLY A 62 -27.19 21.35 4.01
N PRO A 63 -25.96 21.07 3.55
CA PRO A 63 -24.88 20.59 4.41
C PRO A 63 -24.21 21.73 5.19
N ALA A 64 -24.96 22.39 6.06
CA ALA A 64 -24.42 23.34 7.04
C ALA A 64 -24.02 22.58 8.31
N ALA A 65 -22.76 22.69 8.73
CA ALA A 65 -22.40 22.48 10.12
C ALA A 65 -23.06 23.58 10.97
N SER A 66 -23.38 23.31 12.24
CA SER A 66 -24.03 24.31 13.10
C SER A 66 -23.14 25.50 13.48
N GLY A 67 -21.87 25.52 13.03
CA GLY A 67 -20.86 26.49 13.42
C GLY A 67 -20.52 26.43 14.91
N GLN A 68 -20.88 25.34 15.60
CA GLN A 68 -20.71 25.18 17.03
C GLN A 68 -19.48 24.36 17.37
N THR A 69 -18.83 24.75 18.47
CA THR A 69 -17.63 24.11 19.01
C THR A 69 -17.81 23.90 20.50
N LEU A 70 -17.53 22.70 20.98
CA LEU A 70 -17.42 22.37 22.40
C LEU A 70 -15.99 22.68 22.86
N VAL A 71 -15.82 23.42 23.97
CA VAL A 71 -14.50 23.82 24.48
C VAL A 71 -14.37 23.45 25.95
N LEU A 72 -13.35 22.67 26.29
CA LEU A 72 -12.99 22.36 27.67
C LEU A 72 -11.90 23.33 28.15
N ARG A 73 -12.11 23.93 29.32
CA ARG A 73 -11.21 24.92 29.94
C ARG A 73 -10.94 24.58 31.41
N THR A 74 -9.83 25.07 31.96
CA THR A 74 -9.66 25.13 33.41
C THR A 74 -10.49 26.28 34.01
N SER A 75 -10.76 26.25 35.31
CA SER A 75 -11.36 27.39 36.02
C SER A 75 -10.51 28.67 35.99
N GLY A 76 -9.21 28.57 35.70
CA GLY A 76 -8.32 29.70 35.41
C GLY A 76 -8.43 30.26 33.99
N GLY A 77 -9.28 29.66 33.14
CA GLY A 77 -9.54 30.13 31.77
C GLY A 77 -8.60 29.58 30.69
N GLU A 78 -7.62 28.74 31.04
CA GLU A 78 -6.79 28.04 30.05
C GLU A 78 -7.65 27.08 29.22
N VAL A 79 -7.50 27.11 27.89
CA VAL A 79 -8.20 26.17 26.99
C VAL A 79 -7.41 24.86 26.95
N ILE A 80 -8.06 23.76 27.36
CA ILE A 80 -7.49 22.41 27.35
C ILE A 80 -7.63 21.76 25.97
N GLY A 81 -8.78 21.99 25.32
CA GLY A 81 -9.09 21.47 23.99
C GLY A 81 -10.44 21.96 23.48
N SER A 82 -10.67 21.81 22.17
CA SER A 82 -11.89 22.28 21.50
C SER A 82 -12.24 21.38 20.32
N GLU A 83 -13.52 21.04 20.18
CA GLU A 83 -14.02 20.03 19.23
C GLU A 83 -15.27 20.54 18.48
N PRO A 84 -15.33 20.49 17.13
CA PRO A 84 -16.50 20.92 16.36
C PRO A 84 -17.70 19.98 16.50
N LEU A 85 -18.91 20.52 16.69
CA LEU A 85 -20.14 19.72 16.70
C LEU A 85 -20.66 19.49 15.27
N THR A 86 -20.58 18.25 14.80
CA THR A 86 -21.10 17.84 13.49
C THR A 86 -22.60 17.50 13.55
N ALA A 87 -23.41 18.25 12.81
CA ALA A 87 -24.89 18.12 12.77
C ALA A 87 -25.45 16.81 12.15
N THR A 88 -24.58 15.82 11.86
CA THR A 88 -24.91 14.57 11.16
C THR A 88 -25.07 13.35 12.08
N LYS A 89 -24.51 13.38 13.31
CA LYS A 89 -24.62 12.25 14.25
C LYS A 89 -26.03 12.23 14.88
N LYS A 90 -26.66 11.04 14.92
CA LYS A 90 -27.93 10.78 15.62
C LYS A 90 -27.64 10.00 16.89
N GLY A 91 -28.17 10.45 18.03
CA GLY A 91 -27.96 9.79 19.32
C GLY A 91 -26.73 10.32 20.08
N PRO A 92 -26.31 9.63 21.16
CA PRO A 92 -25.24 10.09 22.04
C PRO A 92 -23.91 10.31 21.31
N TRP A 93 -23.27 11.42 21.61
CA TRP A 93 -22.00 11.85 21.03
C TRP A 93 -20.87 11.58 22.02
N ALA A 94 -19.87 10.81 21.61
CA ALA A 94 -18.68 10.52 22.41
C ALA A 94 -17.43 11.15 21.80
N HIS A 95 -16.61 11.75 22.66
CA HIS A 95 -15.32 12.40 22.37
C HIS A 95 -14.53 12.54 23.67
N GLY A 96 -13.20 12.69 23.61
CA GLY A 96 -12.36 12.79 24.81
C GLY A 96 -11.24 13.80 24.68
N PHE A 97 -10.95 14.49 25.79
CA PHE A 97 -9.94 15.55 25.85
C PHE A 97 -8.64 15.05 26.48
N TRP A 98 -7.50 15.35 25.83
CA TRP A 98 -6.16 15.06 26.35
C TRP A 98 -5.67 16.16 27.31
N VAL A 99 -6.10 16.05 28.57
CA VAL A 99 -5.82 17.04 29.62
C VAL A 99 -4.39 16.88 30.16
N PRO A 100 -3.60 17.95 30.34
CA PRO A 100 -2.32 17.87 31.05
C PRO A 100 -2.48 17.29 32.46
N GLU A 101 -1.61 16.37 32.88
CA GLU A 101 -1.74 15.69 34.19
C GLU A 101 -1.66 16.69 35.36
N ALA A 102 -0.88 17.77 35.21
CA ALA A 102 -0.84 18.88 36.17
C ALA A 102 -2.20 19.60 36.36
N ALA A 103 -3.05 19.61 35.33
CA ALA A 103 -4.40 20.18 35.37
C ALA A 103 -5.48 19.16 35.76
N ALA A 104 -5.20 17.86 35.76
CA ALA A 104 -6.19 16.78 35.99
C ALA A 104 -6.87 16.81 37.38
N ARG A 105 -6.30 17.54 38.34
CA ARG A 105 -6.89 17.78 39.68
C ARG A 105 -7.65 19.11 39.81
N GLY A 106 -7.72 19.90 38.73
CA GLY A 106 -8.40 21.19 38.70
C GLY A 106 -9.92 21.08 38.58
N GLN A 107 -10.58 22.22 38.67
CA GLN A 107 -11.97 22.37 38.24
C GLN A 107 -12.00 22.76 36.76
N PHE A 108 -12.96 22.21 36.01
CA PHE A 108 -13.11 22.47 34.59
C PHE A 108 -14.39 23.25 34.29
N ILE A 109 -14.36 24.01 33.20
CA ILE A 109 -15.52 24.68 32.61
C ILE A 109 -15.68 24.12 31.20
N LEU A 110 -16.89 23.73 30.86
CA LEU A 110 -17.28 23.31 29.52
C LEU A 110 -18.09 24.43 28.89
N GLU A 111 -17.73 24.85 27.68
CA GLU A 111 -18.41 25.90 26.91
C GLU A 111 -18.92 25.33 25.58
N LEU A 112 -20.17 25.63 25.24
CA LEU A 112 -20.68 25.54 23.88
C LEU A 112 -20.54 26.91 23.24
N ARG A 113 -19.87 27.01 22.08
CA ARG A 113 -19.57 28.29 21.41
C ARG A 113 -19.97 28.28 19.95
N THR A 114 -20.18 29.45 19.35
CA THR A 114 -20.22 29.66 17.90
C THR A 114 -19.27 30.80 17.56
N GLY A 115 -18.15 30.46 16.92
CA GLY A 115 -16.98 31.33 16.89
C GLY A 115 -16.56 31.72 18.31
N GLU A 116 -16.29 33.01 18.54
CA GLU A 116 -15.95 33.50 19.89
C GLU A 116 -17.14 33.53 20.85
N LYS A 117 -18.39 33.58 20.36
CA LYS A 117 -19.58 33.73 21.21
C LYS A 117 -19.84 32.44 22.01
N VAL A 118 -19.81 32.52 23.33
CA VAL A 118 -20.32 31.46 24.21
C VAL A 118 -21.85 31.45 24.14
N LEU A 119 -22.42 30.26 23.91
CA LEU A 119 -23.87 29.99 23.91
C LEU A 119 -24.32 29.39 25.24
N GLU A 120 -23.55 28.45 25.77
CA GLU A 120 -23.78 27.79 27.06
C GLU A 120 -22.43 27.60 27.76
N SER A 121 -22.40 27.68 29.09
CA SER A 121 -21.20 27.41 29.89
C SER A 121 -21.59 26.82 31.23
N ARG A 122 -20.92 25.76 31.66
CA ARG A 122 -21.09 25.19 33.02
C ARG A 122 -19.78 24.66 33.60
N PRO A 123 -19.59 24.72 34.93
CA PRO A 123 -18.58 23.91 35.61
C PRO A 123 -18.84 22.41 35.38
N VAL A 124 -17.79 21.63 35.18
CA VAL A 124 -17.86 20.18 35.05
C VAL A 124 -16.78 19.48 35.89
N ALA A 125 -17.10 18.28 36.37
CA ALA A 125 -16.18 17.37 37.04
C ALA A 125 -15.96 16.13 36.18
N ILE A 126 -14.76 15.56 36.25
CA ILE A 126 -14.38 14.34 35.53
C ILE A 126 -14.22 13.24 36.58
N ALA A 127 -14.98 12.15 36.45
CA ALA A 127 -14.95 11.05 37.39
C ALA A 127 -13.68 10.20 37.22
N ASN A 128 -13.21 9.54 38.28
CA ASN A 128 -12.11 8.58 38.17
C ASN A 128 -12.61 7.29 37.50
N GLY A 129 -11.91 6.82 36.47
CA GLY A 129 -12.06 5.44 35.98
C GLY A 129 -11.47 4.43 36.97
N GLY A 130 -12.05 3.24 37.03
CA GLY A 130 -11.67 2.16 37.96
C GLY A 130 -10.53 1.24 37.48
N GLU A 131 -9.71 1.70 36.54
CA GLU A 131 -8.73 0.87 35.82
C GLU A 131 -7.28 1.27 36.14
N ALA A 132 -6.36 0.29 36.04
CA ALA A 132 -4.94 0.50 36.27
C ALA A 132 -4.33 1.41 35.17
N PRO A 133 -3.44 2.36 35.52
CA PRO A 133 -2.91 3.33 34.57
C PRO A 133 -1.96 2.69 33.56
N ALA A 134 -2.28 2.81 32.26
CA ALA A 134 -1.45 2.28 31.19
C ALA A 134 -0.10 3.02 31.08
N PRO A 135 0.94 2.39 30.51
CA PRO A 135 2.15 3.09 30.08
C PRO A 135 1.80 4.20 29.05
N PRO A 136 2.43 5.39 29.12
CA PRO A 136 2.07 6.51 28.25
C PRO A 136 2.60 6.34 26.81
N LEU A 137 1.78 6.72 25.83
CA LEU A 137 2.19 6.83 24.41
C LEU A 137 3.08 8.07 24.20
N ARG A 138 4.33 7.89 23.77
CA ARG A 138 5.34 8.96 23.72
C ARG A 138 5.46 9.57 22.31
N LEU A 139 4.70 10.65 22.06
CA LEU A 139 4.68 11.30 20.75
C LEU A 139 5.95 12.11 20.43
N ASP A 140 6.65 12.60 21.46
CA ASP A 140 7.98 13.21 21.35
C ASP A 140 9.03 12.22 20.82
N SER A 141 8.91 10.92 21.16
CA SER A 141 9.75 9.87 20.59
C SER A 141 9.48 9.64 19.08
N LEU A 142 8.33 10.10 18.59
CA LEU A 142 7.90 10.11 17.17
C LEU A 142 8.07 11.49 16.50
N ASN A 143 8.95 12.36 17.00
CA ASN A 143 9.23 13.69 16.44
C ASN A 143 10.13 13.64 15.17
N ARG A 144 10.43 14.80 14.57
CA ARG A 144 11.25 14.93 13.32
C ARG A 144 12.63 14.27 13.38
N SER A 145 13.18 14.04 14.58
CA SER A 145 14.48 13.38 14.74
C SER A 145 14.40 11.85 14.75
N LEU A 146 13.21 11.25 14.56
CA LEU A 146 13.06 9.79 14.45
C LEU A 146 13.78 9.22 13.22
N LEU A 147 13.78 9.89 12.06
CA LEU A 147 14.49 9.39 10.86
C LEU A 147 15.99 9.19 11.16
N ALA A 148 16.65 10.23 11.68
CA ALA A 148 18.06 10.17 12.05
C ALA A 148 18.35 9.15 13.18
N ARG A 149 17.38 8.89 14.08
CA ARG A 149 17.49 7.79 15.06
C ARG A 149 17.45 6.43 14.37
N LEU A 150 16.53 6.21 13.43
CA LEU A 150 16.41 4.95 12.70
C LEU A 150 17.62 4.73 11.78
N GLU A 151 18.05 5.74 11.01
CA GLU A 151 19.28 5.66 10.20
C GLU A 151 20.51 5.33 11.06
N SER A 152 20.62 5.90 12.27
CA SER A 152 21.69 5.58 13.23
C SER A 152 21.55 4.17 13.84
N ARG A 153 20.33 3.67 14.05
CA ARG A 153 20.03 2.30 14.50
C ARG A 153 20.44 1.28 13.44
N GLU A 154 20.10 1.53 12.18
CA GLU A 154 20.39 0.61 11.08
C GLU A 154 21.80 0.73 10.49
N ALA A 155 22.59 1.74 10.86
CA ALA A 155 23.98 1.88 10.43
C ALA A 155 24.87 0.66 10.80
N GLY A 156 24.47 -0.12 11.82
CA GLY A 156 25.14 -1.38 12.18
C GLY A 156 24.66 -2.61 11.38
N ALA A 157 23.53 -2.51 10.65
CA ALA A 157 22.84 -3.64 10.04
C ALA A 157 23.29 -3.94 8.58
N VAL A 158 24.44 -3.43 8.14
CA VAL A 158 24.92 -3.57 6.76
C VAL A 158 25.28 -5.02 6.39
N ALA A 159 25.09 -5.37 5.10
CA ALA A 159 25.56 -6.60 4.49
C ALA A 159 27.08 -6.61 4.30
N ASP A 160 27.61 -7.64 3.62
CA ASP A 160 29.05 -7.72 3.35
C ASP A 160 29.51 -6.70 2.29
N HIS A 161 30.38 -5.77 2.70
CA HIS A 161 30.90 -4.70 1.84
C HIS A 161 31.78 -5.17 0.66
N ARG A 162 32.06 -6.47 0.50
CA ARG A 162 32.88 -7.02 -0.60
C ARG A 162 32.16 -7.04 -1.96
N ALA A 163 30.87 -6.77 -2.01
CA ALA A 163 30.07 -6.78 -3.25
C ALA A 163 29.88 -5.37 -3.85
N ASP A 164 30.25 -5.19 -5.13
CA ASP A 164 29.91 -3.98 -5.90
C ASP A 164 28.48 -4.06 -6.45
N VAL A 165 27.51 -3.87 -5.55
CA VAL A 165 26.07 -3.92 -5.88
C VAL A 165 25.69 -2.84 -6.89
N VAL A 166 26.31 -1.65 -6.82
CA VAL A 166 26.00 -0.51 -7.72
C VAL A 166 26.43 -0.79 -9.16
N SER A 167 27.52 -1.54 -9.39
CA SER A 167 27.87 -2.02 -10.73
C SER A 167 27.00 -3.20 -11.18
N TYR A 168 26.70 -4.14 -10.28
CA TYR A 168 25.81 -5.28 -10.56
C TYR A 168 24.38 -4.85 -10.96
N LEU A 169 23.86 -3.78 -10.36
CA LEU A 169 22.55 -3.19 -10.65
C LEU A 169 22.40 -2.68 -12.09
N ARG A 170 23.48 -2.47 -12.83
CA ARG A 170 23.45 -1.94 -14.21
C ARG A 170 22.75 -2.87 -15.21
N GLN A 171 22.59 -4.14 -14.89
CA GLN A 171 21.77 -5.09 -15.67
C GLN A 171 20.25 -4.95 -15.39
N HIS A 172 19.89 -4.28 -14.30
CA HIS A 172 18.51 -4.07 -13.85
C HIS A 172 17.96 -2.66 -14.13
N ASP A 173 18.85 -1.71 -14.43
CA ASP A 173 18.53 -0.39 -15.01
C ASP A 173 17.41 -0.47 -16.07
N LEU A 174 16.43 0.44 -15.96
CA LEU A 174 15.32 0.54 -16.90
C LEU A 174 15.76 1.34 -18.12
N VAL A 175 15.46 0.84 -19.31
CA VAL A 175 15.86 1.44 -20.60
C VAL A 175 14.65 1.63 -21.49
N TYR A 176 14.48 2.87 -21.94
CA TYR A 176 13.43 3.35 -22.82
C TYR A 176 14.08 3.86 -24.11
N LEU A 177 13.67 3.33 -25.26
CA LEU A 177 14.12 3.74 -26.60
C LEU A 177 13.07 4.60 -27.34
N ASP A 178 11.98 4.90 -26.65
CA ASP A 178 10.93 5.86 -26.97
C ASP A 178 10.45 6.43 -25.61
N PRO A 179 10.08 7.71 -25.45
CA PRO A 179 9.66 8.26 -24.16
C PRO A 179 8.31 7.71 -23.69
N ALA A 180 8.03 7.81 -22.38
CA ALA A 180 6.70 7.53 -21.86
C ALA A 180 5.68 8.56 -22.39
N PRO A 181 4.63 8.12 -23.12
CA PRO A 181 3.65 9.00 -23.73
C PRO A 181 2.54 9.43 -22.76
N THR A 182 2.40 8.74 -21.63
CA THR A 182 1.49 9.07 -20.54
C THR A 182 2.26 9.21 -19.23
N TRP A 183 1.66 9.94 -18.28
CA TRP A 183 2.20 10.12 -16.93
C TRP A 183 2.51 8.77 -16.25
N GLY A 184 1.55 7.84 -16.23
CA GLY A 184 1.63 6.58 -15.46
C GLY A 184 2.68 5.57 -15.96
N GLU A 185 3.20 5.77 -17.18
CA GLU A 185 4.28 4.99 -17.80
C GLU A 185 5.67 5.64 -17.60
N GLY A 186 5.74 6.83 -17.01
CA GLY A 186 6.98 7.58 -16.82
C GLY A 186 7.96 6.91 -15.86
N LEU A 187 9.25 7.18 -16.01
CA LEU A 187 10.30 6.60 -15.16
C LEU A 187 10.35 7.32 -13.80
N PRO A 188 10.35 6.58 -12.66
CA PRO A 188 10.28 7.17 -11.33
C PRO A 188 11.60 7.77 -10.83
N LEU A 189 11.50 8.96 -10.23
CA LEU A 189 12.54 9.57 -9.39
C LEU A 189 11.92 10.05 -8.07
N GLY A 190 12.67 9.93 -6.97
CA GLY A 190 12.23 10.45 -5.68
C GLY A 190 13.31 10.35 -4.60
N ASN A 191 13.08 11.03 -3.48
CA ASN A 191 13.93 10.98 -2.29
C ASN A 191 13.15 10.59 -1.02
N GLY A 192 11.94 10.04 -1.17
CA GLY A 192 11.07 9.69 -0.06
C GLY A 192 10.27 10.85 0.54
N ASP A 193 10.40 12.06 -0.01
CA ASP A 193 9.59 13.21 0.37
C ASP A 193 9.08 14.00 -0.85
N MET A 194 9.96 14.38 -1.78
CA MET A 194 9.58 14.85 -3.12
C MET A 194 10.04 13.88 -4.22
N GLY A 195 9.36 13.94 -5.35
CA GLY A 195 9.61 13.03 -6.47
C GLY A 195 8.78 13.37 -7.70
N GLY A 196 8.69 12.40 -8.61
CA GLY A 196 7.87 12.49 -9.80
C GLY A 196 8.09 11.35 -10.77
N LEU A 197 7.22 11.27 -11.79
CA LEU A 197 7.44 10.43 -12.97
C LEU A 197 7.99 11.30 -14.11
N VAL A 198 8.85 10.72 -14.95
CA VAL A 198 9.47 11.40 -16.09
C VAL A 198 9.07 10.74 -17.40
N GLY A 199 8.52 11.53 -18.32
CA GLY A 199 8.11 11.12 -19.66
C GLY A 199 8.42 12.22 -20.68
N GLY A 200 7.61 12.33 -21.72
CA GLY A 200 7.69 13.43 -22.69
C GLY A 200 7.28 13.03 -24.09
N LYS A 201 7.80 13.74 -25.09
CA LYS A 201 7.51 13.51 -26.52
C LYS A 201 8.80 13.62 -27.34
N ARG A 202 9.09 12.55 -28.09
CA ARG A 202 10.30 12.41 -28.93
C ARG A 202 10.43 13.57 -29.92
N GLY A 203 11.61 14.17 -29.98
CA GLY A 203 11.94 15.33 -30.82
C GLY A 203 11.23 16.63 -30.42
N ALA A 204 10.68 16.74 -29.20
CA ALA A 204 9.90 17.90 -28.76
C ALA A 204 10.06 18.28 -27.27
N GLU A 205 9.88 17.36 -26.32
CA GLU A 205 9.99 17.70 -24.89
C GLU A 205 10.34 16.51 -23.96
N GLN A 206 11.02 16.81 -22.86
CA GLN A 206 11.10 15.97 -21.66
C GLN A 206 10.20 16.58 -20.57
N THR A 207 9.41 15.77 -19.88
CA THR A 207 8.42 16.23 -18.90
C THR A 207 8.57 15.51 -17.56
N PHE A 208 8.67 16.30 -16.49
CA PHE A 208 8.72 15.87 -15.10
C PHE A 208 7.39 16.25 -14.43
N TYR A 209 6.65 15.25 -13.98
CA TYR A 209 5.40 15.45 -13.26
C TYR A 209 5.71 15.39 -11.75
N LEU A 210 5.74 16.56 -11.10
CA LEU A 210 6.34 16.72 -9.78
C LEU A 210 5.32 16.59 -8.65
N ASP A 211 5.74 15.97 -7.56
CA ASP A 211 4.89 15.59 -6.43
C ASP A 211 5.67 15.61 -5.10
N LYS A 212 4.95 15.69 -3.97
CA LYS A 212 5.48 15.67 -2.61
C LYS A 212 4.48 15.03 -1.64
N THR A 213 4.98 14.34 -0.61
CA THR A 213 4.15 13.52 0.30
C THR A 213 3.08 14.30 1.07
N ASP A 214 3.27 15.59 1.31
CA ASP A 214 2.50 16.39 2.26
C ASP A 214 1.59 17.47 1.62
N ILE A 215 1.46 17.47 0.29
CA ILE A 215 0.55 18.38 -0.45
C ILE A 215 -0.89 17.85 -0.41
N TRP A 216 -1.49 17.94 0.76
CA TRP A 216 -2.89 17.58 1.00
C TRP A 216 -3.74 18.81 1.31
N LEU A 217 -4.91 18.88 0.67
CA LEU A 217 -5.75 20.07 0.65
C LEU A 217 -7.03 19.85 1.46
N ALA A 218 -7.55 20.93 2.06
CA ALA A 218 -8.86 20.96 2.71
C ALA A 218 -9.75 22.05 2.10
N THR A 219 -11.07 21.91 2.26
CA THR A 219 -12.06 22.96 1.96
C THR A 219 -11.97 24.11 2.97
N PRO A 220 -12.56 25.30 2.69
CA PRO A 220 -12.59 26.40 3.65
C PRO A 220 -13.28 26.09 4.99
N ASP A 221 -14.12 25.06 5.03
CA ASP A 221 -14.78 24.55 6.23
C ASP A 221 -14.15 23.26 6.80
N GLY A 222 -12.89 22.97 6.44
CA GLY A 222 -12.06 21.94 7.09
C GLY A 222 -12.29 20.50 6.63
N LYS A 223 -13.09 20.24 5.60
CA LYS A 223 -13.23 18.89 5.04
C LYS A 223 -12.01 18.51 4.21
N ALA A 224 -11.58 17.25 4.27
CA ALA A 224 -10.51 16.75 3.41
C ALA A 224 -10.89 16.85 1.91
N ALA A 225 -10.11 17.59 1.14
CA ALA A 225 -10.20 17.69 -0.32
C ALA A 225 -9.18 16.77 -1.03
N GLY A 226 -8.50 15.90 -0.27
CA GLY A 226 -7.56 14.89 -0.76
C GLY A 226 -6.21 15.46 -1.19
N ARG A 227 -5.27 14.56 -1.51
CA ARG A 227 -3.91 14.91 -1.96
C ARG A 227 -3.89 15.60 -3.34
N SER A 228 -2.75 16.16 -3.73
CA SER A 228 -2.55 16.85 -5.01
C SER A 228 -1.08 16.81 -5.42
N TYR A 229 -0.82 16.57 -6.70
CA TYR A 229 0.52 16.78 -7.30
C TYR A 229 1.01 18.21 -7.08
N ALA A 230 2.33 18.44 -7.11
CA ALA A 230 2.92 19.76 -6.87
C ALA A 230 2.81 20.70 -8.09
N GLY A 231 3.19 20.22 -9.27
CA GLY A 231 3.24 20.97 -10.53
C GLY A 231 3.90 20.17 -11.64
N THR A 232 3.98 20.73 -12.86
CA THR A 232 4.67 20.07 -13.99
C THR A 232 5.83 20.95 -14.47
N LEU A 233 6.98 20.33 -14.73
CA LEU A 233 8.15 20.97 -15.32
C LEU A 233 8.45 20.30 -16.67
N ARG A 234 8.55 21.08 -17.75
CA ARG A 234 8.93 20.59 -19.08
C ARG A 234 10.20 21.27 -19.56
N LEU A 235 11.00 20.53 -20.32
CA LEU A 235 12.12 21.02 -21.11
C LEU A 235 11.74 20.80 -22.57
N ARG A 236 11.32 21.86 -23.26
CA ARG A 236 10.93 21.83 -24.68
C ARG A 236 12.13 22.18 -25.56
N TYR A 237 12.36 21.41 -26.61
CA TYR A 237 13.47 21.61 -27.56
C TYR A 237 12.95 21.54 -29.00
N GLY A 238 13.55 22.33 -29.89
CA GLY A 238 13.19 22.32 -31.31
C GLY A 238 13.39 20.93 -31.92
N GLY A 239 12.48 20.40 -32.75
CA GLY A 239 11.43 21.09 -33.50
C GLY A 239 11.31 20.61 -34.95
N GLY A 240 12.05 19.56 -35.31
CA GLY A 240 12.04 18.89 -36.60
C GLY A 240 12.88 17.61 -36.52
N ALA A 241 12.58 16.61 -37.34
CA ALA A 241 13.16 15.27 -37.22
C ALA A 241 14.64 15.21 -37.63
N LYS A 242 15.55 15.64 -36.75
CA LYS A 242 16.98 15.30 -36.84
C LYS A 242 17.16 13.79 -36.60
N SER A 243 17.96 13.16 -37.44
CA SER A 243 18.22 11.71 -37.36
C SER A 243 19.00 11.35 -36.10
N GLY A 244 18.34 10.73 -35.12
CA GLY A 244 18.97 10.22 -33.91
C GLY A 244 18.13 9.15 -33.21
N ALA A 245 18.79 8.25 -32.50
CA ALA A 245 18.12 7.32 -31.61
C ALA A 245 17.76 8.03 -30.29
N PHE A 246 16.52 7.89 -29.85
CA PHE A 246 16.14 8.23 -28.48
C PHE A 246 16.71 7.16 -27.53
N ARG A 247 17.19 7.59 -26.36
CA ARG A 247 17.47 6.68 -25.25
C ARG A 247 17.29 7.42 -23.93
N GLN A 248 16.46 6.87 -23.06
CA GLN A 248 16.35 7.26 -21.66
C GLN A 248 16.68 6.04 -20.79
N ARG A 249 17.54 6.22 -19.77
CA ARG A 249 17.92 5.15 -18.83
C ARG A 249 17.78 5.67 -17.40
N LEU A 250 17.02 4.95 -16.58
CA LEU A 250 17.01 5.14 -15.13
C LEU A 250 18.00 4.16 -14.49
N SER A 251 18.97 4.69 -13.74
CA SER A 251 20.01 3.88 -13.12
C SER A 251 19.68 3.56 -11.67
N LEU A 252 19.25 2.33 -11.37
CA LEU A 252 18.71 1.96 -10.04
C LEU A 252 19.76 2.10 -8.93
N GLY A 253 21.01 1.73 -9.24
CA GLY A 253 22.15 1.87 -8.33
C GLY A 253 22.58 3.31 -8.03
N ARG A 254 22.00 4.32 -8.68
CA ARG A 254 22.37 5.74 -8.54
C ARG A 254 21.20 6.71 -8.40
N ALA A 255 19.96 6.32 -8.75
CA ALA A 255 18.81 7.21 -8.96
C ALA A 255 19.07 8.39 -9.93
N GLU A 256 19.95 8.19 -10.91
CA GLU A 256 20.18 9.15 -11.99
C GLU A 256 19.48 8.67 -13.28
N LEU A 257 18.68 9.57 -13.87
CA LEU A 257 17.99 9.39 -15.14
C LEU A 257 18.74 10.15 -16.23
N THR A 258 19.34 9.45 -17.19
CA THR A 258 19.99 10.08 -18.36
C THR A 258 19.09 10.01 -19.57
N THR A 259 18.85 11.13 -20.25
CA THR A 259 18.05 11.22 -21.48
C THR A 259 18.90 11.70 -22.64
N GLN A 260 18.73 11.07 -23.79
CA GLN A 260 19.29 11.42 -25.09
C GLN A 260 18.16 11.44 -26.11
N ASP A 261 17.98 12.56 -26.82
CA ASP A 261 17.07 12.68 -27.96
C ASP A 261 17.70 13.56 -29.04
N GLY A 262 18.15 12.94 -30.14
CA GLY A 262 18.97 13.63 -31.15
C GLY A 262 20.21 14.28 -30.54
N ASP A 263 20.25 15.61 -30.54
CA ASP A 263 21.32 16.43 -29.96
C ASP A 263 21.10 16.74 -28.46
N PHE A 264 19.85 16.69 -27.97
CA PHE A 264 19.51 17.02 -26.58
C PHE A 264 20.04 15.95 -25.61
N ARG A 265 20.74 16.38 -24.56
CA ARG A 265 21.18 15.52 -23.45
C ARG A 265 20.69 16.09 -22.13
N SER A 266 20.23 15.22 -21.23
CA SER A 266 20.02 15.60 -19.84
C SER A 266 20.42 14.49 -18.86
N THR A 267 20.83 14.89 -17.66
CA THR A 267 20.97 14.00 -16.49
C THR A 267 20.16 14.60 -15.35
N ALA A 268 19.11 13.89 -14.92
CA ALA A 268 18.21 14.31 -13.86
C ALA A 268 18.33 13.39 -12.62
N ARG A 269 18.24 13.97 -11.43
CA ARG A 269 18.16 13.23 -10.15
C ARG A 269 17.35 14.00 -9.12
N VAL A 270 16.63 13.31 -8.25
CA VAL A 270 16.10 13.93 -7.01
C VAL A 270 17.11 13.67 -5.90
N HIS A 271 17.55 14.74 -5.22
CA HIS A 271 18.70 14.66 -4.32
C HIS A 271 18.38 13.83 -3.07
N ALA A 272 19.20 12.84 -2.75
CA ALA A 272 18.88 11.83 -1.72
C ALA A 272 18.93 12.35 -0.28
N LEU A 273 19.30 13.61 -0.07
CA LEU A 273 19.39 14.27 1.24
C LEU A 273 18.78 15.69 1.24
N ARG A 274 18.12 16.12 0.15
CA ARG A 274 17.59 17.49 0.00
C ARG A 274 16.36 17.49 -0.92
N ASN A 275 15.38 18.36 -0.66
CA ASN A 275 14.24 18.56 -1.55
C ASN A 275 14.63 19.45 -2.74
N SER A 276 15.42 18.86 -3.65
CA SER A 276 15.76 19.40 -4.98
C SER A 276 15.67 18.28 -6.03
N LEU A 277 15.04 18.60 -7.16
CA LEU A 277 15.28 17.94 -8.45
C LEU A 277 16.38 18.74 -9.16
N ASP A 278 17.51 18.09 -9.40
CA ASP A 278 18.65 18.66 -10.12
C ASP A 278 18.68 18.08 -11.54
N VAL A 279 18.71 18.93 -12.56
CA VAL A 279 18.79 18.52 -13.97
C VAL A 279 19.89 19.28 -14.69
N THR A 280 20.94 18.57 -15.08
CA THR A 280 21.98 19.06 -15.99
C THR A 280 21.50 18.86 -17.43
N VAL A 281 21.59 19.88 -18.28
CA VAL A 281 21.23 19.85 -19.71
C VAL A 281 22.43 20.24 -20.57
N GLU A 282 22.66 19.53 -21.67
CA GLU A 282 23.76 19.80 -22.61
C GLU A 282 23.26 19.80 -24.07
N GLY A 283 24.00 20.51 -24.94
CA GLY A 283 23.92 20.37 -26.40
C GLY A 283 23.14 21.45 -27.14
N ALA A 284 21.88 21.72 -26.76
CA ALA A 284 20.98 22.57 -27.54
C ALA A 284 20.13 23.52 -26.68
N ASP A 285 19.83 24.71 -27.22
CA ASP A 285 18.91 25.70 -26.62
C ASP A 285 17.48 25.14 -26.48
N PHE A 286 16.82 25.52 -25.38
CA PHE A 286 15.55 24.93 -24.94
C PHE A 286 14.67 25.95 -24.18
N GLU A 287 13.38 25.64 -24.05
CA GLU A 287 12.45 26.37 -23.19
C GLU A 287 12.15 25.53 -21.93
N ILE A 288 12.34 26.12 -20.76
CA ILE A 288 11.80 25.62 -19.49
C ILE A 288 10.33 26.05 -19.43
N VAL A 289 9.42 25.12 -19.13
CA VAL A 289 8.00 25.44 -18.92
C VAL A 289 7.59 24.91 -17.56
N LEU A 290 7.21 25.82 -16.67
CA LEU A 290 6.67 25.50 -15.35
C LEU A 290 5.15 25.71 -15.38
N GLU A 291 4.37 24.67 -15.05
CA GLU A 291 2.91 24.64 -15.21
C GLU A 291 2.23 24.31 -13.87
N ARG A 292 1.22 25.09 -13.48
CA ARG A 292 0.36 24.84 -12.32
C ARG A 292 -1.01 25.52 -12.45
N ASP A 293 -2.05 24.69 -12.59
CA ASP A 293 -3.44 25.13 -12.57
C ASP A 293 -3.98 25.38 -11.16
N THR A 294 -5.10 26.11 -11.07
CA THR A 294 -5.93 26.15 -9.88
C THR A 294 -6.75 24.86 -9.75
N ILE A 295 -7.06 24.46 -8.52
CA ILE A 295 -7.78 23.22 -8.22
C ILE A 295 -9.14 23.54 -7.59
N PRO A 296 -10.26 23.03 -8.15
CA PRO A 296 -11.57 23.11 -7.53
C PRO A 296 -11.63 22.29 -6.22
N LEU A 297 -12.17 22.89 -5.17
CA LEU A 297 -12.40 22.24 -3.87
C LEU A 297 -13.90 21.97 -3.70
N ASP A 298 -14.33 20.74 -3.94
CA ASP A 298 -15.73 20.32 -3.79
C ASP A 298 -16.24 20.60 -2.36
N PRO A 299 -17.31 21.40 -2.18
CA PRO A 299 -17.86 21.71 -0.86
C PRO A 299 -18.32 20.51 -0.02
N LYS A 300 -18.36 19.28 -0.57
CA LYS A 300 -18.62 18.05 0.18
C LYS A 300 -17.36 17.35 0.74
N GLY A 301 -16.16 17.88 0.47
CA GLY A 301 -14.91 17.13 0.58
C GLY A 301 -14.63 16.37 -0.72
N ALA A 302 -13.48 15.69 -0.81
CA ALA A 302 -13.02 15.12 -2.09
C ALA A 302 -14.04 14.12 -2.69
N TYR A 303 -14.47 14.40 -3.92
CA TYR A 303 -15.32 13.52 -4.74
C TYR A 303 -14.97 13.61 -6.24
N LEU A 304 -13.82 14.20 -6.56
CA LEU A 304 -13.29 14.38 -7.91
C LEU A 304 -12.54 13.12 -8.36
N TYR A 305 -13.29 12.22 -9.00
CA TYR A 305 -12.86 10.99 -9.68
C TYR A 305 -12.40 9.84 -8.77
N GLY A 306 -12.52 8.61 -9.28
CA GLY A 306 -12.07 7.40 -8.59
C GLY A 306 -13.10 6.73 -7.67
N TYR A 307 -14.31 6.52 -8.18
CA TYR A 307 -14.90 5.19 -8.11
C TYR A 307 -14.75 4.58 -9.51
N PHE A 308 -14.31 3.32 -9.59
CA PHE A 308 -14.05 2.65 -10.87
C PHE A 308 -15.27 2.74 -11.80
N ASN A 309 -15.02 3.09 -13.06
CA ASN A 309 -15.98 3.04 -14.18
C ASN A 309 -17.32 3.76 -13.95
N LEU A 310 -17.35 4.84 -13.15
CA LEU A 310 -18.51 5.74 -13.13
C LEU A 310 -18.65 6.42 -14.49
N SER A 311 -19.76 6.18 -15.19
CA SER A 311 -20.08 6.84 -16.45
C SER A 311 -20.15 8.37 -16.30
N GLU A 312 -19.94 9.13 -17.38
CA GLU A 312 -20.01 10.60 -17.33
C GLU A 312 -21.36 11.13 -16.82
N THR A 313 -22.45 10.38 -16.98
CA THR A 313 -23.75 10.72 -16.39
C THR A 313 -23.73 10.76 -14.85
N TRP A 314 -22.82 10.02 -14.21
CA TRP A 314 -22.56 10.06 -12.76
C TRP A 314 -21.42 11.00 -12.35
N LEU A 315 -20.46 11.27 -13.25
CA LEU A 315 -19.33 12.15 -12.98
C LEU A 315 -19.64 13.63 -13.23
N ALA A 316 -20.20 13.99 -14.39
CA ALA A 316 -20.43 15.39 -14.78
C ALA A 316 -21.19 16.24 -13.72
N PRO A 317 -22.24 15.74 -13.02
CA PRO A 317 -22.88 16.50 -11.94
C PRO A 317 -21.99 16.73 -10.70
N LYS A 318 -20.95 15.90 -10.51
CA LYS A 318 -19.91 16.08 -9.47
C LYS A 318 -18.82 17.03 -9.97
N ARG A 319 -18.37 16.89 -11.22
CA ARG A 319 -17.45 17.83 -11.91
C ARG A 319 -17.96 19.27 -11.75
N ALA A 320 -19.18 19.53 -12.24
CA ALA A 320 -19.82 20.83 -12.20
C ALA A 320 -20.06 21.38 -10.78
N ARG A 321 -20.31 20.52 -9.77
CA ARG A 321 -20.40 20.96 -8.37
C ARG A 321 -19.05 21.47 -7.84
N ALA A 322 -17.97 20.78 -8.16
CA ALA A 322 -16.64 21.17 -7.70
C ALA A 322 -16.11 22.40 -8.47
N GLU A 323 -16.39 22.49 -9.77
CA GLU A 323 -16.12 23.66 -10.62
C GLU A 323 -16.92 24.91 -10.17
N ALA A 324 -18.11 24.73 -9.59
CA ALA A 324 -18.86 25.79 -8.90
C ALA A 324 -18.38 26.05 -7.44
N GLY A 325 -17.38 25.30 -6.97
CA GLY A 325 -16.82 25.41 -5.62
C GLY A 325 -15.67 26.42 -5.49
N PRO A 326 -15.22 26.71 -4.25
CA PRO A 326 -14.03 27.52 -4.02
C PRO A 326 -12.81 26.88 -4.67
N HIS A 327 -11.95 27.68 -5.29
CA HIS A 327 -10.71 27.23 -5.91
C HIS A 327 -9.48 27.65 -5.10
N THR A 328 -8.43 26.84 -5.14
CA THR A 328 -7.09 27.25 -4.69
C THR A 328 -6.54 28.39 -5.57
N GLN A 329 -5.65 29.22 -5.04
CA GLN A 329 -5.00 30.31 -5.78
C GLN A 329 -3.58 29.92 -6.19
N VAL A 330 -3.07 30.46 -7.31
CA VAL A 330 -1.68 30.29 -7.76
C VAL A 330 -1.06 31.66 -8.02
N GLU A 331 -0.12 32.07 -7.18
CA GLU A 331 0.64 33.32 -7.29
C GLU A 331 1.95 33.05 -8.04
N TRP A 332 2.15 33.67 -9.20
CA TRP A 332 3.37 33.48 -10.01
C TRP A 332 4.38 34.60 -9.84
N GLY A 333 5.67 34.29 -10.03
CA GLY A 333 6.71 35.31 -10.14
C GLY A 333 7.99 34.81 -10.80
N ALA A 334 8.73 35.71 -11.43
CA ALA A 334 10.06 35.46 -11.98
C ALA A 334 10.98 36.65 -11.73
N GLY A 335 12.29 36.41 -11.74
CA GLY A 335 13.30 37.44 -11.53
C GLY A 335 14.71 36.88 -11.68
N GLY A 336 15.53 37.54 -12.52
CA GLY A 336 16.86 37.03 -12.88
C GLY A 336 16.77 35.61 -13.44
N LYS A 337 17.57 34.69 -12.88
CA LYS A 337 17.61 33.28 -13.32
C LYS A 337 16.59 32.37 -12.62
N GLN A 338 15.56 32.93 -11.99
CA GLN A 338 14.55 32.18 -11.21
C GLN A 338 13.11 32.44 -11.67
N CYS A 339 12.29 31.41 -11.60
CA CYS A 339 10.84 31.46 -11.70
C CYS A 339 10.20 30.56 -10.65
N TRP A 340 9.04 30.95 -10.12
CA TRP A 340 8.35 30.23 -9.06
C TRP A 340 6.84 30.44 -9.13
N PHE A 341 6.11 29.58 -8.42
CA PHE A 341 4.76 29.87 -7.97
C PHE A 341 4.58 29.57 -6.48
N VAL A 342 3.57 30.17 -5.88
CA VAL A 342 3.01 29.79 -4.58
C VAL A 342 1.57 29.36 -4.81
N HIS A 343 1.29 28.08 -4.57
CA HIS A 343 -0.05 27.50 -4.62
C HIS A 343 -0.66 27.55 -3.21
N THR A 344 -1.80 28.22 -3.07
CA THR A 344 -2.45 28.49 -1.79
C THR A 344 -3.83 27.83 -1.73
N ALA A 345 -4.01 26.94 -0.76
CA ALA A 345 -5.26 26.33 -0.34
C ALA A 345 -5.60 26.75 1.11
N PRO A 346 -6.85 26.58 1.58
CA PRO A 346 -7.28 27.02 2.91
C PRO A 346 -6.41 26.55 4.09
N ASN A 347 -5.81 25.36 3.98
CA ASN A 347 -4.97 24.74 5.01
C ASN A 347 -3.46 24.70 4.68
N LEU A 348 -3.04 25.12 3.47
CA LEU A 348 -1.70 24.83 2.96
C LEU A 348 -1.21 25.88 1.96
N ARG A 349 0.05 26.31 2.09
CA ARG A 349 0.79 27.01 1.03
C ARG A 349 1.93 26.11 0.55
N CYS A 350 2.06 25.91 -0.75
CA CYS A 350 3.14 25.15 -1.38
C CYS A 350 3.87 26.06 -2.36
N ALA A 351 5.18 26.28 -2.14
CA ALA A 351 6.03 27.00 -3.08
C ALA A 351 6.85 26.02 -3.91
N LEU A 352 6.89 26.23 -5.22
CA LEU A 352 7.80 25.55 -6.14
C LEU A 352 8.62 26.61 -6.87
N LEU A 353 9.95 26.48 -6.82
CA LEU A 353 10.88 27.39 -7.48
C LEU A 353 11.88 26.63 -8.35
N VAL A 354 12.03 27.10 -9.59
CA VAL A 354 13.03 26.68 -10.57
C VAL A 354 14.12 27.75 -10.65
N SER A 355 15.38 27.34 -10.60
CA SER A 355 16.56 28.22 -10.73
C SER A 355 17.52 27.67 -11.78
N VAL A 356 18.00 28.54 -12.67
CA VAL A 356 18.91 28.21 -13.78
C VAL A 356 20.32 28.73 -13.49
N SER A 357 21.35 27.95 -13.82
CA SER A 357 22.74 28.42 -13.89
C SER A 357 23.49 27.78 -15.06
N GLY A 358 24.69 28.27 -15.39
CA GLY A 358 25.41 27.92 -16.63
C GLY A 358 24.96 28.72 -17.86
N ALA A 359 23.65 28.98 -18.01
CA ALA A 359 23.06 29.79 -19.08
C ALA A 359 22.34 31.05 -18.57
N ASP A 360 22.01 31.95 -19.50
CA ASP A 360 21.01 33.01 -19.29
C ASP A 360 19.62 32.54 -19.73
N VAL A 361 18.59 33.09 -19.07
CA VAL A 361 17.18 32.71 -19.27
C VAL A 361 16.28 33.95 -19.34
N GLU A 362 15.40 33.99 -20.35
CA GLU A 362 14.40 35.04 -20.53
C GLU A 362 13.01 34.49 -20.15
N TRP A 363 12.39 35.02 -19.10
CA TRP A 363 11.12 34.53 -18.57
C TRP A 363 9.92 35.30 -19.13
N HIS A 364 8.91 34.55 -19.59
CA HIS A 364 7.66 35.05 -20.12
C HIS A 364 6.46 34.42 -19.38
N PRO A 365 5.47 35.20 -18.91
CA PRO A 365 4.23 34.65 -18.37
C PRO A 365 3.36 34.03 -19.48
N ALA A 366 2.65 32.97 -19.14
CA ALA A 366 1.65 32.32 -20.00
C ALA A 366 0.41 31.92 -19.17
N ALA A 367 -0.64 31.41 -19.83
CA ALA A 367 -1.82 30.90 -19.11
C ALA A 367 -1.43 29.64 -18.30
N GLY A 368 -1.72 29.63 -16.99
CA GLY A 368 -1.41 28.53 -16.07
C GLY A 368 0.09 28.20 -15.92
N SER A 369 1.00 29.03 -16.45
CA SER A 369 2.40 28.64 -16.64
C SER A 369 3.35 29.83 -16.82
N TYR A 370 4.64 29.55 -16.72
CA TYR A 370 5.74 30.45 -17.11
C TYR A 370 6.71 29.72 -18.03
N VAL A 371 7.20 30.43 -19.05
CA VAL A 371 8.14 29.92 -20.06
C VAL A 371 9.47 30.66 -19.95
N GLY A 372 10.56 29.94 -19.66
CA GLY A 372 11.92 30.46 -19.61
C GLY A 372 12.73 30.02 -20.83
N ARG A 373 13.07 30.94 -21.72
CA ARG A 373 13.92 30.66 -22.90
C ARG A 373 15.39 30.62 -22.49
N VAL A 374 16.01 29.46 -22.58
CA VAL A 374 17.40 29.24 -22.15
C VAL A 374 18.33 29.21 -23.37
N ARG A 375 19.36 30.06 -23.34
CA ARG A 375 20.45 30.04 -24.33
C ARG A 375 21.69 29.40 -23.72
N THR A 376 22.00 28.18 -24.15
CA THR A 376 23.10 27.35 -23.64
C THR A 376 24.48 27.87 -24.06
N ALA A 377 24.57 28.50 -25.23
CA ALA A 377 25.84 28.83 -25.89
C ALA A 377 26.82 27.63 -26.02
N GLY A 378 26.33 26.40 -25.96
CA GLY A 378 27.15 25.18 -25.95
C GLY A 378 27.76 24.80 -24.60
N HIS A 379 27.40 25.49 -23.51
CA HIS A 379 27.79 25.14 -22.14
C HIS A 379 26.70 24.29 -21.44
N PRO A 380 27.07 23.42 -20.48
CA PRO A 380 26.11 22.74 -19.62
C PRO A 380 25.27 23.73 -18.81
N VAL A 381 23.98 23.44 -18.68
CA VAL A 381 23.02 24.23 -17.92
C VAL A 381 22.51 23.41 -16.75
N GLU A 382 22.63 23.93 -15.53
CA GLU A 382 22.09 23.30 -14.32
C GLU A 382 20.75 23.94 -13.95
N ILE A 383 19.73 23.09 -13.76
CA ILE A 383 18.38 23.47 -13.36
C ILE A 383 18.11 22.85 -12.00
N HIS A 384 17.91 23.68 -10.97
CA HIS A 384 17.51 23.23 -9.64
C HIS A 384 16.04 23.56 -9.41
N THR A 385 15.23 22.55 -9.08
CA THR A 385 13.79 22.70 -8.82
C THR A 385 13.48 22.23 -7.40
N THR A 386 13.02 23.15 -6.56
CA THR A 386 12.79 22.91 -5.12
C THR A 386 11.32 23.09 -4.77
N ILE A 387 10.81 22.24 -3.88
CA ILE A 387 9.41 22.22 -3.44
C ILE A 387 9.38 22.30 -1.91
N VAL A 388 8.60 23.23 -1.34
CA VAL A 388 8.44 23.42 0.11
C VAL A 388 6.99 23.73 0.46
N THR A 389 6.47 23.20 1.56
CA THR A 389 5.13 23.54 2.08
C THR A 389 5.17 24.35 3.38
N SER A 390 4.00 24.89 3.76
CA SER A 390 3.79 25.53 5.06
C SER A 390 3.87 24.59 6.27
N ARG A 391 4.03 23.27 6.07
CA ARG A 391 4.35 22.30 7.13
C ARG A 391 5.86 22.24 7.43
N GLU A 392 6.68 22.66 6.48
CA GLU A 392 8.15 22.72 6.60
C GLU A 392 8.63 24.12 7.03
N SER A 393 8.03 25.20 6.50
CA SER A 393 8.41 26.58 6.76
C SER A 393 7.21 27.54 6.74
N ALA A 394 7.13 28.48 7.69
CA ALA A 394 6.11 29.52 7.71
C ALA A 394 6.15 30.44 6.46
N ASP A 395 7.33 30.60 5.85
CA ASP A 395 7.50 31.11 4.49
C ASP A 395 8.12 30.02 3.60
N PRO A 396 7.31 29.32 2.78
CA PRO A 396 7.82 28.31 1.86
C PRO A 396 8.69 28.87 0.74
N LEU A 397 8.44 30.11 0.28
CA LEU A 397 9.14 30.72 -0.85
C LEU A 397 10.50 31.31 -0.44
N ALA A 398 10.63 31.82 0.78
CA ALA A 398 11.94 32.09 1.35
C ALA A 398 12.75 30.81 1.54
N ARG A 399 12.08 29.68 1.88
CA ARG A 399 12.75 28.41 2.12
C ARG A 399 13.19 27.68 0.83
N THR A 400 12.42 27.72 -0.25
CA THR A 400 12.89 27.20 -1.56
C THR A 400 14.16 27.91 -2.01
N ARG A 401 14.21 29.25 -1.88
CA ARG A 401 15.42 30.05 -2.18
C ARG A 401 16.65 29.69 -1.34
N GLN A 402 16.48 29.15 -0.13
CA GLN A 402 17.57 28.63 0.70
C GLN A 402 18.06 27.22 0.30
N LEU A 403 17.27 26.47 -0.48
CA LEU A 403 17.61 25.12 -0.95
C LEU A 403 18.27 25.12 -2.34
N VAL A 404 18.11 26.19 -3.11
CA VAL A 404 18.79 26.41 -4.40
C VAL A 404 20.31 26.53 -4.20
N GLY A 405 21.07 25.79 -5.00
CA GLY A 405 22.52 25.91 -5.10
C GLY A 405 23.19 24.57 -5.33
N ASN A 406 24.53 24.54 -5.24
CA ASN A 406 25.30 23.33 -5.51
C ASN A 406 24.92 22.17 -4.56
N THR A 407 24.29 21.16 -5.15
CA THR A 407 23.98 19.86 -4.55
C THR A 407 25.19 18.94 -4.69
N ASP A 408 25.77 18.51 -3.57
CA ASP A 408 26.87 17.53 -3.58
C ASP A 408 26.36 16.20 -4.15
N ARG A 409 26.56 16.01 -5.45
CA ARG A 409 26.21 14.78 -6.19
C ARG A 409 26.79 13.55 -5.51
N ASP A 410 28.00 13.65 -4.96
CA ASP A 410 28.63 12.52 -4.31
C ASP A 410 27.94 12.19 -2.97
N SER A 411 27.24 13.13 -2.31
CA SER A 411 26.39 12.82 -1.15
C SER A 411 25.16 12.00 -1.52
N HIS A 412 24.54 12.28 -2.67
CA HIS A 412 23.43 11.50 -3.21
C HIS A 412 23.91 10.10 -3.68
N LEU A 413 25.05 10.02 -4.37
CA LEU A 413 25.65 8.75 -4.79
C LEU A 413 26.12 7.90 -3.60
N ARG A 414 26.68 8.52 -2.55
CA ARG A 414 27.00 7.85 -1.28
C ARG A 414 25.73 7.28 -0.66
N TRP A 415 24.66 8.07 -0.49
CA TRP A 415 23.42 7.58 0.10
C TRP A 415 22.83 6.37 -0.65
N TRP A 416 22.77 6.40 -1.98
CA TRP A 416 22.26 5.27 -2.77
C TRP A 416 23.16 4.03 -2.70
N ARG A 417 24.49 4.19 -2.73
CA ARG A 417 25.43 3.08 -2.51
C ARG A 417 25.26 2.48 -1.11
N ASP A 418 25.12 3.32 -0.10
CA ASP A 418 25.02 2.91 1.30
C ASP A 418 23.66 2.26 1.59
N TYR A 419 22.58 2.71 0.91
CA TYR A 419 21.30 2.02 0.83
C TYR A 419 21.46 0.61 0.22
N TRP A 420 21.99 0.50 -1.00
CA TRP A 420 22.21 -0.79 -1.68
C TRP A 420 23.25 -1.71 -1.02
N SER A 421 23.99 -1.23 -0.01
CA SER A 421 24.89 -2.05 0.80
C SER A 421 24.18 -2.85 1.91
N ARG A 422 22.89 -2.59 2.17
CA ARG A 422 22.13 -3.22 3.27
C ARG A 422 21.57 -4.59 2.92
N SER A 423 21.13 -4.80 1.68
CA SER A 423 20.69 -6.09 1.18
C SER A 423 20.80 -6.19 -0.35
N TRP A 424 20.98 -7.41 -0.86
CA TRP A 424 20.97 -7.73 -2.29
C TRP A 424 20.63 -9.19 -2.55
N VAL A 425 20.17 -9.50 -3.77
CA VAL A 425 19.85 -10.88 -4.22
C VAL A 425 20.42 -11.18 -5.61
N GLU A 426 20.73 -12.45 -5.85
CA GLU A 426 21.08 -13.05 -7.15
C GLU A 426 20.23 -14.32 -7.30
N LEU A 427 19.30 -14.30 -8.25
CA LEU A 427 18.39 -15.38 -8.61
C LEU A 427 18.76 -15.95 -9.99
N PRO A 428 18.27 -17.15 -10.36
CA PRO A 428 18.39 -17.65 -11.72
C PRO A 428 17.51 -16.83 -12.69
N ASP A 429 16.31 -16.43 -12.24
CA ASP A 429 15.39 -15.64 -13.04
C ASP A 429 15.66 -14.14 -12.92
N LYS A 430 16.22 -13.58 -13.99
CA LYS A 430 16.59 -12.16 -14.03
C LYS A 430 15.41 -11.21 -14.29
N LEU A 431 14.16 -11.68 -14.40
CA LEU A 431 12.98 -10.82 -14.25
C LEU A 431 12.55 -10.74 -12.78
N GLU A 432 12.41 -11.88 -12.09
CA GLU A 432 12.10 -11.99 -10.65
C GLU A 432 13.02 -11.09 -9.82
N GLU A 433 14.31 -11.12 -10.13
CA GLU A 433 15.35 -10.29 -9.51
C GLU A 433 15.24 -8.79 -9.89
N ASN A 434 14.91 -8.48 -11.15
CA ASN A 434 14.73 -7.09 -11.58
C ASN A 434 13.55 -6.42 -10.88
N LEU A 435 12.52 -7.20 -10.56
CA LEU A 435 11.31 -6.75 -9.88
C LEU A 435 11.55 -6.56 -8.38
N TRP A 436 12.38 -7.39 -7.74
CA TRP A 436 12.82 -7.19 -6.35
C TRP A 436 13.59 -5.86 -6.20
N TYR A 437 14.57 -5.59 -7.09
CA TYR A 437 15.31 -4.32 -7.06
C TYR A 437 14.45 -3.10 -7.38
N ILE A 438 13.40 -3.22 -8.21
CA ILE A 438 12.50 -2.10 -8.51
C ILE A 438 11.56 -1.77 -7.34
N GLY A 439 11.13 -2.78 -6.56
CA GLY A 439 10.34 -2.56 -5.34
C GLY A 439 11.09 -1.72 -4.31
N LEU A 440 12.29 -2.16 -3.92
CA LEU A 440 13.15 -1.42 -2.99
C LEU A 440 13.47 0.00 -3.49
N TYR A 441 13.77 0.15 -4.79
CA TYR A 441 13.98 1.45 -5.40
C TYR A 441 12.72 2.36 -5.29
N GLN A 442 11.52 1.81 -5.53
CA GLN A 442 10.25 2.53 -5.35
C GLN A 442 10.06 2.95 -3.89
N GLN A 443 10.32 2.08 -2.90
CA GLN A 443 10.15 2.41 -1.49
C GLN A 443 11.12 3.49 -1.02
N ALA A 444 12.40 3.42 -1.42
CA ALA A 444 13.38 4.47 -1.20
C ALA A 444 12.97 5.81 -1.85
N CYS A 445 12.30 5.75 -3.00
CA CYS A 445 11.76 6.94 -3.67
C CYS A 445 10.57 7.58 -2.95
N VAL A 446 9.80 6.87 -2.10
CA VAL A 446 8.51 7.38 -1.56
C VAL A 446 8.39 7.42 -0.03
N SER A 447 9.33 6.87 0.74
CA SER A 447 9.10 6.49 2.15
C SER A 447 10.08 7.08 3.18
N ARG A 448 10.32 8.41 3.19
CA ARG A 448 11.25 9.08 4.15
C ARG A 448 10.81 10.45 4.70
N SER A 449 9.60 10.92 4.44
CA SER A 449 9.13 12.23 4.92
C SER A 449 8.44 12.20 6.29
N ASP A 450 8.06 13.39 6.77
CA ASP A 450 7.20 13.59 7.94
C ASP A 450 5.81 12.91 7.83
N GLN A 451 5.35 12.63 6.61
CA GLN A 451 3.97 12.28 6.28
C GLN A 451 3.92 10.89 5.63
N ALA A 452 3.09 10.00 6.17
CA ALA A 452 2.93 8.65 5.62
C ALA A 452 2.57 8.70 4.13
N VAL A 453 3.22 7.84 3.35
CA VAL A 453 2.89 7.68 1.94
C VAL A 453 1.47 7.13 1.80
N SER A 454 0.76 7.58 0.77
CA SER A 454 -0.58 7.12 0.38
C SER A 454 -0.53 6.07 -0.73
N PHE A 455 -1.69 5.53 -1.15
CA PHE A 455 -1.83 4.52 -2.22
C PHE A 455 -0.86 4.76 -3.38
N PHE A 456 -0.85 6.00 -3.88
CA PHE A 456 -0.18 6.35 -5.12
C PHE A 456 1.31 6.72 -4.99
N GLY A 457 1.91 6.60 -3.80
CA GLY A 457 3.33 6.91 -3.63
C GLY A 457 3.61 8.42 -3.76
N LEU A 458 4.78 8.77 -4.30
CA LEU A 458 5.05 10.10 -4.87
C LEU A 458 4.64 10.21 -6.34
N PHE A 459 3.70 9.36 -6.75
CA PHE A 459 3.22 9.24 -8.11
C PHE A 459 1.69 9.39 -8.07
N HIS A 460 1.21 10.51 -7.52
CA HIS A 460 -0.21 10.86 -7.57
C HIS A 460 -0.67 11.06 -9.02
N PRO A 461 -1.84 10.52 -9.44
CA PRO A 461 -2.40 10.68 -10.78
C PRO A 461 -2.99 12.08 -11.02
N LEU A 462 -2.14 13.10 -10.94
CA LEU A 462 -2.43 14.52 -11.19
C LEU A 462 -3.67 15.03 -10.42
N ASN A 463 -4.80 15.25 -11.09
CA ASN A 463 -6.04 15.78 -10.52
C ASN A 463 -7.11 14.69 -10.21
N LEU A 464 -6.78 13.40 -10.36
CA LEU A 464 -7.68 12.28 -10.11
C LEU A 464 -7.55 11.85 -8.63
N LYS A 465 -8.64 11.93 -7.84
CA LYS A 465 -8.59 11.79 -6.37
C LYS A 465 -9.36 10.57 -5.84
N GLY A 466 -9.09 9.40 -6.41
CA GLY A 466 -9.70 8.14 -5.96
C GLY A 466 -9.43 7.87 -4.48
N TRP A 467 -10.47 7.48 -3.74
CA TRP A 467 -10.43 7.27 -2.29
C TRP A 467 -9.71 8.39 -1.51
N TRP A 468 -9.88 9.66 -1.93
CA TRP A 468 -9.22 10.84 -1.36
C TRP A 468 -7.67 10.84 -1.48
N ASP A 469 -7.08 9.83 -2.13
CA ASP A 469 -5.71 9.34 -1.93
C ASP A 469 -5.37 9.14 -0.43
N GLY A 470 -6.35 8.70 0.36
CA GLY A 470 -6.27 8.60 1.81
C GLY A 470 -5.50 7.39 2.35
N TYR A 471 -5.78 7.09 3.62
CA TYR A 471 -5.23 5.95 4.36
C TYR A 471 -6.36 4.99 4.72
N VAL A 472 -6.28 3.74 4.27
CA VAL A 472 -7.29 2.69 4.56
C VAL A 472 -6.69 1.55 5.37
N THR A 473 -7.41 1.09 6.41
CA THR A 473 -6.89 0.17 7.45
C THR A 473 -7.17 -1.31 7.23
N ASP A 474 -7.85 -1.68 6.15
CA ASP A 474 -8.08 -3.08 5.73
C ASP A 474 -7.19 -3.53 4.55
N ALA A 475 -6.16 -2.73 4.21
CA ALA A 475 -5.00 -3.16 3.44
C ALA A 475 -3.82 -2.17 3.55
N GLN A 476 -4.00 -0.95 3.06
CA GLN A 476 -2.86 -0.15 2.58
C GLN A 476 -2.00 0.43 3.68
N VAL A 477 -2.58 0.92 4.78
CA VAL A 477 -1.87 1.52 5.92
C VAL A 477 -0.74 0.63 6.43
N GLN A 478 -0.90 -0.68 6.33
CA GLN A 478 0.05 -1.68 6.79
C GLN A 478 0.95 -2.16 5.66
N MET A 479 0.35 -2.48 4.50
CA MET A 479 1.05 -3.11 3.37
C MET A 479 2.11 -2.23 2.68
N MET A 480 2.01 -0.91 2.77
CA MET A 480 2.96 0.04 2.15
C MET A 480 4.39 0.03 2.76
N TRP A 481 4.67 -0.86 3.71
CA TRP A 481 6.01 -1.03 4.31
C TRP A 481 6.46 -2.50 4.44
N TRP A 482 5.69 -3.49 3.98
CA TRP A 482 5.98 -4.89 4.28
C TRP A 482 7.35 -5.38 3.80
N GLU A 483 7.90 -4.85 2.70
CA GLU A 483 9.22 -5.29 2.21
C GLU A 483 10.36 -4.80 3.14
N THR A 484 10.16 -3.69 3.83
CA THR A 484 11.21 -2.96 4.59
C THR A 484 11.77 -3.78 5.75
N PHE A 485 10.98 -4.73 6.28
CA PHE A 485 11.37 -5.61 7.37
C PHE A 485 12.39 -6.64 6.91
N ALA A 486 12.00 -7.58 6.04
CA ALA A 486 12.85 -8.67 5.58
C ALA A 486 13.97 -8.20 4.63
N ALA A 487 13.77 -7.11 3.88
CA ALA A 487 14.81 -6.51 3.04
C ALA A 487 15.76 -5.55 3.79
N ASN A 488 15.65 -5.43 5.11
CA ASN A 488 16.64 -4.74 5.97
C ASN A 488 16.71 -3.20 5.80
N HIS A 489 15.55 -2.56 5.67
CA HIS A 489 15.35 -1.13 5.43
C HIS A 489 14.38 -0.48 6.44
N LEU A 490 14.50 -0.83 7.73
CA LEU A 490 13.59 -0.37 8.79
C LEU A 490 13.53 1.17 8.95
N GLU A 491 14.53 1.91 8.48
CA GLU A 491 14.50 3.38 8.44
C GLU A 491 13.41 3.95 7.52
N MET A 492 12.96 3.19 6.52
CA MET A 492 11.80 3.52 5.69
C MET A 492 10.48 3.52 6.49
N LEU A 493 10.46 2.96 7.70
CA LEU A 493 9.27 2.96 8.57
C LEU A 493 9.00 4.33 9.23
N TYR A 494 9.92 5.29 9.08
CA TYR A 494 9.80 6.65 9.63
C TYR A 494 8.45 7.32 9.36
N PRO A 495 7.93 7.40 8.11
CA PRO A 495 6.68 8.12 7.83
C PRO A 495 5.46 7.42 8.44
N SER A 496 5.48 6.08 8.44
CA SER A 496 4.45 5.21 9.03
C SER A 496 4.34 5.46 10.53
N HIS A 497 5.45 5.30 11.25
CA HIS A 497 5.51 5.48 12.70
C HIS A 497 5.19 6.91 13.12
N ARG A 498 5.76 7.88 12.40
CA ARG A 498 5.57 9.30 12.67
C ARG A 498 4.13 9.76 12.48
N THR A 499 3.44 9.27 11.44
CA THR A 499 2.05 9.66 11.16
C THR A 499 1.06 8.88 12.01
N PHE A 500 1.09 7.55 11.94
CA PHE A 500 0.06 6.71 12.55
C PHE A 500 0.18 6.67 14.08
N GLY A 501 1.40 6.70 14.63
CA GLY A 501 1.58 6.79 16.09
C GLY A 501 1.08 8.11 16.69
N ARG A 502 0.87 9.16 15.88
CA ARG A 502 0.22 10.41 16.28
C ARG A 502 -1.30 10.34 16.15
N ILE A 503 -1.80 9.91 14.99
CA ILE A 503 -3.23 9.81 14.70
C ILE A 503 -3.91 8.81 15.66
N ALA A 504 -3.18 7.82 16.18
CA ALA A 504 -3.62 6.95 17.27
C ALA A 504 -4.14 7.71 18.53
N ALA A 505 -3.58 8.88 18.87
CA ALA A 505 -4.07 9.68 19.99
C ALA A 505 -5.46 10.26 19.71
N GLU A 506 -5.74 10.65 18.46
CA GLU A 506 -7.05 11.12 18.02
C GLU A 506 -8.06 9.97 17.92
N PHE A 507 -7.63 8.81 17.42
CA PHE A 507 -8.44 7.59 17.43
C PHE A 507 -8.84 7.20 18.85
N ALA A 508 -7.91 7.21 19.81
CA ALA A 508 -8.21 6.92 21.21
C ALA A 508 -9.19 7.94 21.82
N ALA A 509 -9.02 9.24 21.52
CA ALA A 509 -9.93 10.30 21.95
C ALA A 509 -11.36 10.14 21.43
N HIS A 510 -11.52 9.74 20.16
CA HIS A 510 -12.83 9.63 19.49
C HIS A 510 -13.47 8.24 19.58
N THR A 511 -12.82 7.26 20.23
CA THR A 511 -13.38 5.92 20.46
C THR A 511 -14.33 5.95 21.66
N PRO A 512 -15.63 5.59 21.52
CA PRO A 512 -16.61 5.70 22.60
C PRO A 512 -16.37 4.76 23.79
N GLY A 513 -15.86 3.55 23.53
CA GLY A 513 -15.57 2.53 24.53
C GLY A 513 -14.23 2.76 25.25
N PRO A 514 -13.72 1.76 26.00
CA PRO A 514 -12.31 1.73 26.37
C PRO A 514 -11.44 1.64 25.10
N GLY A 515 -10.14 1.84 25.22
CA GLY A 515 -9.21 1.64 24.12
C GLY A 515 -9.30 2.62 22.94
N MET A 516 -8.97 2.11 21.76
CA MET A 516 -8.82 2.82 20.49
C MET A 516 -9.36 1.97 19.33
N VAL A 517 -10.12 2.58 18.43
CA VAL A 517 -10.47 2.07 17.08
C VAL A 517 -9.82 2.95 16.02
N ALA A 518 -9.09 2.33 15.10
CA ALA A 518 -8.59 3.02 13.91
C ALA A 518 -9.73 3.17 12.89
N ALA A 519 -9.89 4.36 12.31
CA ALA A 519 -10.88 4.57 11.25
C ALA A 519 -10.64 3.63 10.06
N HIS A 520 -11.71 3.17 9.40
CA HIS A 520 -11.59 2.38 8.17
C HIS A 520 -10.82 3.17 7.08
N LEU A 521 -11.18 4.45 6.90
CA LEU A 521 -10.56 5.40 5.98
C LEU A 521 -10.27 6.72 6.73
N PHE A 522 -9.13 7.36 6.48
CA PHE A 522 -8.82 8.69 7.03
C PHE A 522 -7.81 9.45 6.16
N THR A 523 -7.58 10.73 6.48
CA THR A 523 -6.58 11.61 5.83
C THR A 523 -5.88 12.45 6.92
N PRO A 524 -4.64 12.94 6.70
CA PRO A 524 -3.89 13.64 7.74
C PRO A 524 -4.48 14.99 8.18
N GLU A 525 -5.24 15.66 7.32
CA GLU A 525 -5.79 17.02 7.53
C GLU A 525 -7.04 17.02 8.40
N TRP A 526 -7.59 15.83 8.62
CA TRP A 526 -8.95 15.61 9.09
C TRP A 526 -9.01 14.89 10.45
N ALA A 527 -7.86 14.53 11.04
CA ALA A 527 -7.77 13.88 12.35
C ALA A 527 -8.38 14.76 13.46
N GLY A 528 -9.67 14.55 13.75
CA GLY A 528 -10.52 15.40 14.60
C GLY A 528 -11.66 16.12 13.87
N GLY A 529 -12.44 15.44 13.00
CA GLY A 529 -13.39 16.12 12.10
C GLY A 529 -14.69 15.38 11.70
N GLY A 530 -15.18 14.43 12.50
CA GLY A 530 -16.50 13.77 12.38
C GLY A 530 -16.96 13.02 11.10
N GLN A 531 -16.35 13.17 9.91
CA GLN A 531 -16.75 12.44 8.68
C GLN A 531 -16.40 10.94 8.68
N PHE A 532 -15.24 10.52 9.22
CA PHE A 532 -14.76 9.12 9.11
C PHE A 532 -14.38 8.45 10.45
N ILE A 533 -14.28 9.19 11.56
CA ILE A 533 -14.23 8.61 12.92
C ILE A 533 -15.64 8.76 13.54
N ASN A 534 -16.46 7.77 13.22
CA ASN A 534 -17.63 7.40 14.00
C ASN A 534 -17.27 6.66 15.30
N GLY A 535 -16.04 6.14 15.41
CA GLY A 535 -15.60 5.25 16.50
C GLY A 535 -15.95 3.78 16.28
N ASP A 536 -16.34 3.44 15.05
CA ASP A 536 -16.92 2.14 14.68
C ASP A 536 -16.45 1.74 13.26
N ASN A 537 -15.28 1.12 13.20
CA ASN A 537 -14.75 0.51 11.99
C ASN A 537 -15.57 -0.78 11.72
N PRO A 538 -16.20 -0.94 10.53
CA PRO A 538 -17.01 -2.11 10.22
C PRO A 538 -16.20 -3.42 10.16
N TYR A 539 -14.86 -3.32 10.16
CA TYR A 539 -13.92 -4.44 10.14
C TYR A 539 -13.05 -4.34 11.40
N LYS A 540 -13.53 -4.83 12.55
CA LYS A 540 -12.94 -4.54 13.87
C LYS A 540 -11.46 -4.94 13.98
N GLY A 541 -11.09 -6.09 13.40
CA GLY A 541 -9.72 -6.60 13.33
C GLY A 541 -8.73 -5.66 12.64
N SER A 542 -9.18 -4.76 11.75
CA SER A 542 -8.33 -3.76 11.09
C SER A 542 -7.55 -2.87 12.08
N THR A 543 -8.11 -2.64 13.28
CA THR A 543 -7.40 -1.90 14.33
C THR A 543 -6.24 -2.72 14.93
N ALA A 544 -6.35 -4.05 15.02
CA ALA A 544 -5.19 -4.89 15.37
C ALA A 544 -4.12 -4.79 14.29
N TRP A 545 -4.52 -4.87 13.02
CA TRP A 545 -3.59 -4.76 11.89
C TRP A 545 -2.87 -3.41 11.86
N TYR A 546 -3.55 -2.30 12.16
CA TYR A 546 -2.95 -0.96 12.29
C TYR A 546 -1.71 -0.92 13.21
N THR A 547 -1.70 -1.71 14.30
CA THR A 547 -0.56 -1.79 15.23
C THR A 547 0.59 -2.68 14.72
N MET A 548 0.38 -3.46 13.66
CA MET A 548 1.29 -4.51 13.22
C MET A 548 2.69 -4.01 12.85
N ASN A 549 2.81 -2.91 12.10
CA ASN A 549 4.10 -2.37 11.69
C ASN A 549 4.95 -1.89 12.89
N PHE A 550 4.32 -1.46 13.98
CA PHE A 550 4.99 -1.08 15.23
C PHE A 550 5.50 -2.29 16.02
N TRP A 551 4.81 -3.43 15.94
CA TRP A 551 5.29 -4.69 16.52
C TRP A 551 6.36 -5.33 15.64
N TRP A 552 6.21 -5.29 14.32
CA TRP A 552 7.21 -5.81 13.38
C TRP A 552 8.51 -5.01 13.44
N ASP A 553 8.49 -3.68 13.68
CA ASP A 553 9.74 -2.97 13.93
C ASP A 553 10.44 -3.50 15.19
N TYR A 554 9.71 -3.68 16.31
CA TYR A 554 10.30 -4.34 17.49
C TYR A 554 10.82 -5.76 17.20
N LEU A 555 10.09 -6.58 16.44
CA LEU A 555 10.52 -7.94 16.11
C LEU A 555 11.81 -7.95 15.29
N TYR A 556 11.95 -7.08 14.29
CA TYR A 556 13.11 -7.08 13.39
C TYR A 556 14.29 -6.22 13.90
N SER A 557 14.05 -5.21 14.75
CA SER A 557 15.11 -4.38 15.36
C SER A 557 15.53 -4.82 16.76
N GLY A 558 14.64 -5.45 17.53
CA GLY A 558 14.80 -5.67 18.97
C GLY A 558 14.58 -4.43 19.85
N ASP A 559 14.14 -3.29 19.29
CA ASP A 559 14.07 -1.98 19.96
C ASP A 559 13.08 -1.96 21.14
N ARG A 560 13.59 -2.32 22.31
CA ARG A 560 12.85 -2.32 23.58
C ARG A 560 12.40 -0.92 24.02
N LYS A 561 12.98 0.15 23.49
CA LYS A 561 12.54 1.52 23.79
C LYS A 561 11.29 1.82 22.99
N LEU A 562 11.30 1.61 21.67
CA LEU A 562 10.10 1.73 20.84
C LEU A 562 8.96 0.84 21.36
N LEU A 563 9.27 -0.40 21.75
CA LEU A 563 8.29 -1.32 22.33
C LEU A 563 7.62 -0.72 23.57
N ARG A 564 8.39 -0.15 24.50
CA ARG A 564 7.87 0.43 25.75
C ARG A 564 7.13 1.75 25.55
N GLU A 565 7.62 2.59 24.65
CA GLU A 565 7.20 3.99 24.52
C GLU A 565 6.10 4.22 23.47
N VAL A 566 5.94 3.31 22.51
CA VAL A 566 4.99 3.45 21.39
C VAL A 566 4.19 2.17 21.18
N THR A 567 4.86 1.06 20.84
CA THR A 567 4.18 -0.16 20.37
C THR A 567 3.26 -0.76 21.43
N TYR A 568 3.71 -0.89 22.68
CA TYR A 568 2.89 -1.46 23.74
C TYR A 568 1.70 -0.58 24.12
N PRO A 569 1.81 0.75 24.32
CA PRO A 569 0.65 1.64 24.46
C PRO A 569 -0.40 1.47 23.36
N LEU A 570 0.01 1.33 22.09
CA LEU A 570 -0.91 1.09 20.97
C LEU A 570 -1.61 -0.28 21.07
N LEU A 571 -0.84 -1.36 21.22
CA LEU A 571 -1.36 -2.72 21.41
C LEU A 571 -2.32 -2.82 22.61
N ARG A 572 -1.97 -2.14 23.70
CA ARG A 572 -2.73 -2.09 24.96
C ARG A 572 -4.10 -1.44 24.74
N MET A 573 -4.16 -0.31 24.05
CA MET A 573 -5.42 0.38 23.72
C MET A 573 -6.29 -0.46 22.75
N THR A 574 -5.69 -1.10 21.75
CA THR A 574 -6.45 -1.94 20.81
C THR A 574 -6.99 -3.22 21.48
N ALA A 575 -6.23 -3.81 22.40
CA ALA A 575 -6.68 -4.98 23.18
C ALA A 575 -7.85 -4.66 24.12
N ASP A 576 -7.92 -3.45 24.69
CA ASP A 576 -9.08 -3.03 25.50
C ASP A 576 -10.36 -2.87 24.68
N ASP A 577 -10.30 -2.16 23.54
CA ASP A 577 -11.47 -1.98 22.68
C ASP A 577 -11.98 -3.32 22.15
N MET A 578 -11.07 -4.19 21.67
CA MET A 578 -11.45 -5.53 21.20
C MET A 578 -12.05 -6.39 22.32
N ALA A 579 -11.46 -6.42 23.52
CA ALA A 579 -12.01 -7.15 24.65
C ALA A 579 -13.38 -6.62 25.09
N GLY A 580 -13.63 -5.31 24.93
CA GLY A 580 -14.94 -4.68 25.17
C GLY A 580 -15.97 -4.88 24.06
N ARG A 581 -15.58 -5.38 22.88
CA ARG A 581 -16.45 -5.60 21.71
C ARG A 581 -16.78 -7.07 21.43
N LEU A 582 -16.06 -8.01 22.04
CA LEU A 582 -16.33 -9.44 21.95
C LEU A 582 -17.49 -9.84 22.87
N VAL A 583 -18.41 -10.65 22.37
CA VAL A 583 -19.58 -11.13 23.12
C VAL A 583 -19.34 -12.58 23.54
N ARG A 584 -19.35 -12.87 24.85
CA ARG A 584 -19.30 -14.25 25.33
C ARG A 584 -20.71 -14.85 25.33
N GLU A 585 -20.90 -15.96 24.63
CA GLU A 585 -22.20 -16.62 24.48
C GLU A 585 -22.30 -17.92 25.28
N SER A 586 -23.46 -18.59 25.23
CA SER A 586 -23.78 -19.73 26.10
C SER A 586 -23.08 -21.04 25.75
N ASP A 587 -22.34 -21.09 24.64
CA ASP A 587 -21.43 -22.18 24.30
C ASP A 587 -20.06 -22.07 24.99
N GLY A 588 -19.79 -20.92 25.61
CA GLY A 588 -18.56 -20.60 26.34
C GLY A 588 -17.58 -19.68 25.59
N HIS A 589 -17.75 -19.49 24.27
CA HIS A 589 -16.81 -18.77 23.43
C HIS A 589 -17.08 -17.25 23.37
N TYR A 590 -16.04 -16.51 22.98
CA TYR A 590 -16.08 -15.09 22.61
C TYR A 590 -16.26 -14.95 21.10
N HIS A 591 -17.37 -14.34 20.69
CA HIS A 591 -17.76 -14.12 19.31
C HIS A 591 -17.52 -12.68 18.86
N CYS A 592 -17.11 -12.52 17.59
CA CYS A 592 -16.97 -11.22 16.96
C CYS A 592 -18.22 -10.93 16.12
N VAL A 593 -19.20 -10.25 16.74
CA VAL A 593 -20.47 -9.84 16.09
C VAL A 593 -20.42 -8.39 15.64
N HIS A 594 -21.22 -8.03 14.63
CA HIS A 594 -21.23 -6.68 14.03
C HIS A 594 -19.85 -6.27 13.50
N SER A 595 -19.16 -7.20 12.86
CA SER A 595 -17.87 -7.00 12.21
C SER A 595 -17.82 -7.85 10.96
N ALA A 596 -17.54 -7.23 9.82
CA ALA A 596 -17.49 -7.89 8.52
C ALA A 596 -16.05 -8.17 8.09
N SER A 597 -15.89 -9.09 7.14
CA SER A 597 -14.68 -9.15 6.34
C SER A 597 -14.65 -7.99 5.33
N PRO A 598 -13.48 -7.37 5.10
CA PRO A 598 -13.31 -6.25 4.17
C PRO A 598 -13.99 -6.44 2.81
N GLU A 599 -14.90 -5.53 2.49
CA GLU A 599 -15.70 -5.48 1.26
C GLU A 599 -16.56 -6.72 0.91
N GLN A 600 -16.77 -7.65 1.84
CA GLN A 600 -17.56 -8.87 1.59
C GLN A 600 -19.02 -8.77 2.07
N SER A 601 -19.88 -9.62 1.51
CA SER A 601 -21.31 -9.74 1.87
C SER A 601 -21.53 -10.86 2.89
N ASN A 602 -22.50 -10.69 3.79
CA ASN A 602 -22.93 -11.69 4.78
C ASN A 602 -21.84 -12.16 5.78
N THR A 603 -20.72 -11.44 5.91
CA THR A 603 -19.57 -11.79 6.77
C THR A 603 -19.61 -11.19 8.18
N ALA A 604 -20.76 -10.62 8.60
CA ALA A 604 -20.91 -9.75 9.78
C ALA A 604 -20.78 -10.42 11.17
N ARG A 605 -20.39 -11.70 11.23
CA ARG A 605 -20.13 -12.47 12.46
C ARG A 605 -19.05 -13.52 12.22
N ASP A 606 -18.15 -13.69 13.20
CA ASP A 606 -17.20 -14.80 13.34
C ASP A 606 -16.44 -15.14 12.04
N ASN A 607 -15.92 -14.10 11.40
CA ASN A 607 -15.21 -14.22 10.13
C ASN A 607 -13.71 -14.51 10.32
N VAL A 608 -13.09 -15.10 9.30
CA VAL A 608 -11.68 -15.54 9.31
C VAL A 608 -10.68 -14.38 9.35
N TYR A 609 -11.06 -13.20 8.86
CA TYR A 609 -10.26 -11.97 8.93
C TYR A 609 -10.07 -11.51 10.38
N ASP A 610 -11.18 -11.32 11.09
CA ASP A 610 -11.20 -10.99 12.51
C ASP A 610 -10.57 -12.10 13.35
N TRP A 611 -10.85 -13.39 13.05
CA TRP A 611 -10.23 -14.51 13.75
C TRP A 611 -8.70 -14.42 13.78
N GLY A 612 -8.08 -14.25 12.61
CA GLY A 612 -6.62 -14.15 12.49
C GLY A 612 -6.07 -12.90 13.19
N LEU A 613 -6.74 -11.75 13.03
CA LEU A 613 -6.30 -10.47 13.58
C LEU A 613 -6.48 -10.36 15.10
N ILE A 614 -7.54 -10.95 15.66
CA ILE A 614 -7.79 -11.02 17.11
C ILE A 614 -6.83 -12.02 17.76
N THR A 615 -6.61 -13.18 17.13
CA THR A 615 -5.61 -14.17 17.56
C THR A 615 -4.21 -13.54 17.60
N TYR A 616 -3.85 -12.79 16.56
CA TYR A 616 -2.59 -12.04 16.50
C TYR A 616 -2.50 -10.95 17.57
N LEU A 617 -3.57 -10.16 17.77
CA LEU A 617 -3.64 -9.06 18.74
C LEU A 617 -3.32 -9.55 20.16
N PHE A 618 -4.09 -10.50 20.70
CA PHE A 618 -3.94 -10.89 22.09
C PHE A 618 -2.62 -11.67 22.30
N ARG A 619 -2.22 -12.56 21.38
CA ARG A 619 -0.89 -13.22 21.45
C ARG A 619 0.24 -12.18 21.51
N THR A 620 0.14 -11.13 20.71
CA THR A 620 1.14 -10.06 20.63
C THR A 620 1.11 -9.15 21.87
N THR A 621 -0.06 -8.75 22.36
CA THR A 621 -0.20 -7.91 23.56
C THR A 621 0.27 -8.63 24.82
N ILE A 622 -0.07 -9.91 24.99
CA ILE A 622 0.47 -10.76 26.08
C ILE A 622 2.00 -10.80 25.98
N ARG A 623 2.55 -11.10 24.79
CA ARG A 623 3.99 -11.24 24.61
C ARG A 623 4.76 -9.92 24.85
N ALA A 624 4.21 -8.79 24.42
CA ALA A 624 4.78 -7.47 24.70
C ALA A 624 4.72 -7.14 26.21
N SER A 625 3.59 -7.46 26.86
CA SER A 625 3.38 -7.30 28.30
C SER A 625 4.38 -8.12 29.14
N GLU A 626 4.68 -9.36 28.73
CA GLU A 626 5.75 -10.20 29.30
C GLU A 626 7.13 -9.54 29.15
N ILE A 627 7.51 -9.17 27.92
CA ILE A 627 8.85 -8.65 27.59
C ILE A 627 9.16 -7.35 28.34
N LEU A 628 8.15 -6.50 28.55
CA LEU A 628 8.28 -5.24 29.29
C LEU A 628 8.11 -5.39 30.81
N ASN A 629 7.62 -6.55 31.26
CA ASN A 629 7.09 -6.84 32.60
C ASN A 629 6.11 -5.79 33.13
N VAL A 630 4.99 -5.62 32.42
CA VAL A 630 3.88 -4.72 32.77
C VAL A 630 2.54 -5.49 32.77
N ASP A 631 1.49 -4.93 33.34
CA ASP A 631 0.08 -5.36 33.24
C ASP A 631 -0.16 -6.88 33.44
N SER A 632 0.56 -7.48 34.39
CA SER A 632 0.57 -8.92 34.67
C SER A 632 -0.80 -9.51 35.00
N GLU A 633 -1.66 -8.70 35.60
CA GLU A 633 -3.04 -8.98 36.02
C GLU A 633 -4.05 -8.96 34.88
N LEU A 634 -3.66 -8.48 33.69
CA LEU A 634 -4.49 -8.48 32.49
C LEU A 634 -4.17 -9.65 31.55
N ARG A 635 -2.95 -10.19 31.58
CA ARG A 635 -2.55 -11.37 30.80
C ARG A 635 -3.52 -12.56 30.93
N PRO A 636 -4.03 -12.93 32.13
CA PRO A 636 -5.01 -14.01 32.26
C PRO A 636 -6.33 -13.75 31.55
N LYS A 637 -6.77 -12.48 31.46
CA LYS A 637 -8.01 -12.10 30.74
C LYS A 637 -7.82 -12.17 29.23
N TRP A 638 -6.68 -11.70 28.73
CA TRP A 638 -6.33 -11.83 27.31
C TRP A 638 -6.12 -13.30 26.90
N GLN A 639 -5.59 -14.12 27.82
CA GLN A 639 -5.45 -15.56 27.61
C GLN A 639 -6.81 -16.27 27.63
N GLU A 640 -7.73 -15.94 28.55
CA GLU A 640 -9.11 -16.45 28.54
C GLU A 640 -9.81 -16.16 27.19
N ILE A 641 -9.65 -14.94 26.67
CA ILE A 641 -10.24 -14.55 25.37
C ILE A 641 -9.60 -15.32 24.21
N LEU A 642 -8.30 -15.67 24.27
CA LEU A 642 -7.65 -16.52 23.25
C LEU A 642 -8.09 -17.98 23.33
N ASP A 643 -8.08 -18.55 24.54
CA ASP A 643 -8.38 -19.97 24.79
C ASP A 643 -9.87 -20.29 24.52
N HIS A 644 -10.72 -19.25 24.52
CA HIS A 644 -12.14 -19.33 24.21
C HIS A 644 -12.57 -18.43 23.05
N LEU A 645 -11.66 -18.05 22.13
CA LEU A 645 -12.08 -17.37 20.89
C LEU A 645 -12.91 -18.33 20.03
N PHE A 646 -13.86 -17.82 19.25
CA PHE A 646 -14.54 -18.62 18.23
C PHE A 646 -13.51 -19.33 17.30
N PRO A 647 -13.77 -20.58 16.86
CA PRO A 647 -12.82 -21.35 16.07
C PRO A 647 -12.64 -20.79 14.65
N ALA A 648 -11.50 -21.11 14.02
CA ALA A 648 -11.27 -20.79 12.61
C ALA A 648 -12.41 -21.38 11.74
N PRO A 649 -13.11 -20.56 10.92
CA PRO A 649 -14.21 -21.06 10.10
C PRO A 649 -13.75 -22.11 9.08
N GLY A 650 -14.51 -23.21 8.94
CA GLY A 650 -14.16 -24.29 8.00
C GLY A 650 -14.93 -25.60 8.24
N ASP A 651 -14.75 -26.56 7.32
CA ASP A 651 -15.29 -27.93 7.41
C ASP A 651 -14.30 -28.94 8.03
N GLY A 652 -13.23 -28.44 8.66
CA GLY A 652 -12.09 -29.25 9.12
C GLY A 652 -11.17 -29.75 7.99
N LYS A 653 -11.49 -29.47 6.72
CA LYS A 653 -10.62 -29.77 5.55
C LYS A 653 -10.16 -28.51 4.84
N THR A 654 -10.97 -27.46 4.84
CA THR A 654 -10.77 -26.18 4.17
C THR A 654 -11.12 -25.04 5.12
N LEU A 655 -10.42 -23.92 5.02
CA LEU A 655 -10.77 -22.67 5.70
C LEU A 655 -11.86 -21.94 4.93
N TRP A 656 -12.93 -21.54 5.61
CA TRP A 656 -14.06 -20.77 5.09
C TRP A 656 -13.92 -19.29 5.45
N GLU A 657 -14.84 -18.48 4.94
CA GLU A 657 -14.91 -17.06 5.24
C GLU A 657 -15.62 -16.81 6.57
N THR A 658 -16.80 -17.42 6.75
CA THR A 658 -17.53 -17.53 8.02
C THR A 658 -18.15 -18.93 8.14
N PRO A 659 -18.64 -19.35 9.33
CA PRO A 659 -19.38 -20.60 9.47
C PRO A 659 -20.65 -20.72 8.61
N ALA A 660 -21.15 -19.59 8.08
CA ALA A 660 -22.35 -19.50 7.26
C ALA A 660 -22.07 -19.26 5.76
N SER A 661 -20.81 -19.06 5.35
CA SER A 661 -20.46 -18.79 3.96
C SER A 661 -19.09 -19.37 3.57
N PRO A 662 -19.06 -20.42 2.72
CA PRO A 662 -17.83 -21.05 2.28
C PRO A 662 -17.21 -20.27 1.11
N HIS A 663 -16.06 -19.63 1.35
CA HIS A 663 -15.17 -19.07 0.32
C HIS A 663 -15.67 -17.93 -0.61
N PRO A 664 -16.63 -17.03 -0.28
CA PRO A 664 -17.10 -15.92 -1.15
C PRO A 664 -16.09 -14.75 -1.33
N TYR A 665 -14.83 -15.06 -1.62
CA TYR A 665 -13.75 -14.08 -1.81
C TYR A 665 -14.03 -13.19 -3.04
N ARG A 666 -14.36 -11.92 -2.77
CA ARG A 666 -14.52 -10.86 -3.79
C ARG A 666 -13.18 -10.20 -4.15
N CYS A 667 -12.63 -9.37 -3.26
CA CYS A 667 -11.45 -8.53 -3.52
C CYS A 667 -10.35 -8.62 -2.44
N HIS A 668 -10.66 -8.98 -1.19
CA HIS A 668 -9.67 -9.31 -0.15
C HIS A 668 -9.62 -10.84 0.11
N PRO A 669 -8.47 -11.52 -0.06
CA PRO A 669 -8.30 -12.98 0.05
C PRO A 669 -8.15 -13.42 1.51
N VAL A 670 -9.12 -13.07 2.36
CA VAL A 670 -8.91 -13.08 3.83
C VAL A 670 -8.82 -14.46 4.47
N VAL A 671 -9.25 -15.52 3.78
CA VAL A 671 -9.00 -16.92 4.16
C VAL A 671 -7.50 -17.25 4.37
N PHE A 672 -6.58 -16.46 3.79
CA PHE A 672 -5.13 -16.61 4.02
C PHE A 672 -4.53 -15.66 5.04
N PHE A 673 -5.31 -14.78 5.67
CA PHE A 673 -4.78 -13.85 6.68
C PHE A 673 -4.14 -14.57 7.85
N GLY A 674 -4.65 -15.75 8.21
CA GLY A 674 -4.06 -16.65 9.19
C GLY A 674 -2.60 -17.03 8.88
N LEU A 675 -2.22 -17.14 7.60
CA LEU A 675 -0.83 -17.37 7.14
C LEU A 675 -0.04 -16.06 7.02
N TYR A 676 -0.56 -15.10 6.26
CA TYR A 676 0.05 -13.78 6.05
C TYR A 676 -1.02 -12.69 6.03
N PRO A 677 -0.92 -11.64 6.87
CA PRO A 677 0.24 -11.30 7.70
C PRO A 677 0.19 -11.88 9.13
N THR A 678 -0.96 -12.38 9.59
CA THR A 678 -1.25 -12.48 11.04
C THR A 678 -0.49 -13.58 11.77
N ARG A 679 0.07 -14.58 11.06
CA ARG A 679 0.70 -15.79 11.64
C ARG A 679 -0.12 -16.43 12.78
N ALA A 680 -1.44 -16.36 12.67
CA ALA A 680 -2.37 -17.02 13.60
C ALA A 680 -2.34 -18.54 13.42
N ILE A 681 -2.18 -18.99 12.17
CA ILE A 681 -1.92 -20.37 11.77
C ILE A 681 -0.42 -20.66 11.93
N ALA A 682 -0.09 -21.70 12.69
CA ALA A 682 1.26 -22.22 12.84
C ALA A 682 1.63 -23.16 11.68
N TYR A 683 2.91 -23.35 11.39
CA TYR A 683 3.32 -24.20 10.28
C TYR A 683 3.02 -25.68 10.56
N GLY A 684 2.46 -26.37 9.56
CA GLY A 684 2.10 -27.79 9.67
C GLY A 684 0.92 -28.08 10.62
N SER A 685 0.20 -27.06 11.10
CA SER A 685 -1.02 -27.25 11.88
C SER A 685 -2.18 -27.79 11.01
N PRO A 686 -3.28 -28.30 11.61
CA PRO A 686 -4.48 -28.69 10.85
C PRO A 686 -5.03 -27.55 9.98
N GLU A 687 -4.93 -26.30 10.46
CA GLU A 687 -5.37 -25.09 9.77
C GLU A 687 -4.42 -24.70 8.63
N PHE A 688 -3.11 -24.96 8.76
CA PHE A 688 -2.14 -24.82 7.66
C PHE A 688 -2.45 -25.79 6.53
N GLU A 689 -2.71 -27.05 6.89
CA GLU A 689 -3.15 -28.07 5.95
C GLU A 689 -4.53 -27.76 5.34
N ALA A 690 -5.41 -27.09 6.07
CA ALA A 690 -6.68 -26.59 5.55
C ALA A 690 -6.49 -25.42 4.57
N ALA A 691 -5.62 -24.46 4.89
CA ALA A 691 -5.25 -23.37 3.97
C ALA A 691 -4.64 -23.90 2.67
N ARG A 692 -3.77 -24.92 2.76
CA ARG A 692 -3.17 -25.61 1.61
C ARG A 692 -4.20 -26.28 0.71
N ARG A 693 -5.29 -26.79 1.28
CA ARG A 693 -6.44 -27.34 0.53
C ARG A 693 -7.43 -26.28 0.04
N THR A 694 -7.51 -25.13 0.70
CA THR A 694 -8.31 -23.97 0.25
C THR A 694 -7.70 -23.27 -0.97
N MET A 695 -6.36 -23.20 -1.09
CA MET A 695 -5.70 -22.49 -2.20
C MET A 695 -6.23 -22.88 -3.60
N PRO A 696 -6.23 -24.16 -4.03
CA PRO A 696 -6.73 -24.54 -5.35
C PRO A 696 -8.24 -24.40 -5.54
N VAL A 697 -9.01 -24.13 -4.47
CA VAL A 697 -10.45 -23.85 -4.54
C VAL A 697 -10.66 -22.37 -4.90
N VAL A 698 -10.04 -21.46 -4.13
CA VAL A 698 -10.27 -20.01 -4.27
C VAL A 698 -9.50 -19.36 -5.41
N THR A 699 -8.41 -19.99 -5.89
CA THR A 699 -7.59 -19.48 -6.99
C THR A 699 -7.81 -20.21 -8.32
N LYS A 700 -8.91 -20.99 -8.38
CA LYS A 700 -9.38 -21.67 -9.59
C LYS A 700 -9.86 -20.66 -10.63
N LEU A 701 -10.72 -19.72 -10.24
CA LEU A 701 -11.32 -18.69 -11.11
C LEU A 701 -10.88 -17.28 -10.67
N LEU A 702 -9.72 -16.83 -11.15
CA LEU A 702 -9.26 -15.45 -10.94
C LEU A 702 -9.75 -14.57 -12.10
N ALA A 703 -10.91 -13.96 -11.87
CA ALA A 703 -11.76 -13.43 -12.91
C ALA A 703 -12.66 -12.32 -12.36
N PHE A 704 -12.61 -11.13 -12.96
CA PHE A 704 -13.80 -10.47 -13.55
C PHE A 704 -13.51 -9.11 -14.18
N HIS A 705 -14.51 -8.63 -14.93
CA HIS A 705 -14.73 -7.24 -15.24
C HIS A 705 -15.49 -6.60 -14.04
N TYR A 706 -15.07 -5.41 -13.59
CA TYR A 706 -15.52 -4.76 -12.34
C TYR A 706 -17.05 -4.71 -12.15
N ASP A 707 -17.76 -4.63 -13.26
CA ASP A 707 -19.21 -4.49 -13.35
C ASP A 707 -20.00 -5.69 -12.81
N ASP A 708 -19.38 -6.88 -12.75
CA ASP A 708 -20.08 -8.18 -12.68
C ASP A 708 -19.77 -8.97 -11.39
N ARG A 709 -18.90 -8.42 -10.53
CA ARG A 709 -18.45 -8.90 -9.20
C ARG A 709 -19.56 -9.14 -8.15
N HIS A 710 -20.83 -8.99 -8.53
CA HIS A 710 -22.03 -9.18 -7.71
C HIS A 710 -22.94 -10.29 -8.27
N GLU A 711 -22.60 -10.90 -9.41
CA GLU A 711 -23.37 -11.99 -10.02
C GLU A 711 -22.86 -13.38 -9.57
N THR A 712 -23.78 -14.33 -9.39
CA THR A 712 -23.48 -15.70 -8.96
C THR A 712 -23.19 -16.62 -10.15
N ILE A 713 -22.00 -17.21 -10.23
CA ILE A 713 -21.67 -18.19 -11.27
C ILE A 713 -22.37 -19.53 -10.93
N PRO A 714 -23.12 -20.16 -11.85
CA PRO A 714 -23.64 -21.50 -11.63
C PRO A 714 -22.52 -22.51 -11.31
N GLY A 715 -22.54 -23.04 -10.08
CA GLY A 715 -21.51 -23.97 -9.57
C GLY A 715 -20.33 -23.32 -8.83
N PHE A 716 -20.26 -21.98 -8.73
CA PHE A 716 -19.25 -21.25 -7.95
C PHE A 716 -19.84 -19.99 -7.31
N GLU A 717 -19.85 -19.90 -5.97
CA GLU A 717 -20.31 -18.69 -5.28
C GLU A 717 -19.27 -17.56 -5.38
N GLY A 718 -19.41 -16.76 -6.44
CA GLY A 718 -18.64 -15.55 -6.70
C GLY A 718 -17.51 -15.72 -7.71
N GLY A 719 -16.89 -14.59 -8.06
CA GLY A 719 -15.68 -14.52 -8.87
C GLY A 719 -14.75 -13.43 -8.36
N VAL A 720 -13.45 -13.65 -8.55
CA VAL A 720 -12.40 -12.94 -7.82
C VAL A 720 -11.88 -11.72 -8.57
N GLU A 721 -12.17 -10.53 -8.04
CA GLU A 721 -11.56 -9.26 -8.43
C GLU A 721 -10.14 -9.16 -7.84
N VAL A 722 -9.15 -9.67 -8.57
CA VAL A 722 -7.74 -9.55 -8.17
C VAL A 722 -7.24 -8.13 -8.44
N MET A 723 -6.97 -7.39 -7.38
CA MET A 723 -6.32 -6.08 -7.43
C MET A 723 -4.82 -6.15 -7.11
N GLY A 724 -4.16 -4.99 -7.13
CA GLY A 724 -2.77 -4.81 -6.72
C GLY A 724 -2.40 -5.47 -5.39
N PHE A 725 -3.18 -5.21 -4.33
CA PHE A 725 -2.93 -5.76 -2.98
C PHE A 725 -3.24 -7.26 -2.87
N SER A 726 -4.35 -7.72 -3.46
CA SER A 726 -4.80 -9.11 -3.30
C SER A 726 -4.01 -10.12 -4.12
N SER A 727 -3.54 -9.74 -5.32
CA SER A 727 -2.50 -10.50 -6.03
C SER A 727 -1.24 -10.67 -5.16
N GLY A 728 -0.84 -9.62 -4.45
CA GLY A 728 0.26 -9.66 -3.47
C GLY A 728 0.05 -10.70 -2.38
N ILE A 729 -1.06 -10.61 -1.64
CA ILE A 729 -1.35 -11.51 -0.51
C ILE A 729 -1.45 -12.97 -0.97
N LEU A 730 -2.09 -13.26 -2.12
CA LEU A 730 -2.14 -14.61 -2.70
C LEU A 730 -0.72 -15.14 -3.03
N THR A 731 0.13 -14.30 -3.60
CA THR A 731 1.52 -14.65 -3.97
C THR A 731 2.36 -14.97 -2.73
N ILE A 732 2.23 -14.19 -1.65
CA ILE A 732 2.93 -14.47 -0.38
C ILE A 732 2.35 -15.72 0.32
N ALA A 733 1.03 -15.94 0.26
CA ALA A 733 0.39 -17.12 0.84
C ALA A 733 0.86 -18.42 0.15
N ALA A 734 0.99 -18.45 -1.18
CA ALA A 734 1.59 -19.57 -1.91
C ALA A 734 3.02 -19.88 -1.44
N VAL A 735 3.83 -18.84 -1.17
CA VAL A 735 5.20 -18.97 -0.68
C VAL A 735 5.27 -19.49 0.76
N ARG A 736 4.35 -19.10 1.66
CA ARG A 736 4.23 -19.68 3.00
C ARG A 736 3.70 -21.12 3.00
N LEU A 737 2.89 -21.48 2.00
CA LEU A 737 2.48 -22.87 1.73
C LEU A 737 3.59 -23.71 1.04
N GLN A 738 4.76 -23.11 0.75
CA GLN A 738 5.89 -23.71 0.04
C GLN A 738 5.56 -24.22 -1.38
N ASP A 739 4.54 -23.64 -2.02
CA ASP A 739 4.14 -23.97 -3.39
C ASP A 739 4.82 -23.02 -4.41
N ARG A 740 5.99 -23.45 -4.90
CA ARG A 740 6.74 -22.72 -5.94
C ARG A 740 5.97 -22.65 -7.27
N ALA A 741 5.14 -23.63 -7.59
CA ALA A 741 4.38 -23.64 -8.84
C ALA A 741 3.24 -22.62 -8.81
N GLU A 742 2.53 -22.53 -7.68
CA GLU A 742 1.49 -21.52 -7.45
C GLU A 742 2.08 -20.11 -7.30
N TYR A 743 3.25 -19.97 -6.66
CA TYR A 743 4.02 -18.72 -6.66
C TYR A 743 4.37 -18.25 -8.08
N GLU A 744 4.93 -19.13 -8.93
CA GLU A 744 5.25 -18.76 -10.31
C GLU A 744 3.99 -18.49 -11.15
N ARG A 745 2.89 -19.22 -10.91
CA ARG A 745 1.60 -18.93 -11.55
C ARG A 745 1.12 -17.51 -11.25
N PHE A 746 1.18 -17.07 -9.99
CA PHE A 746 0.80 -15.69 -9.64
C PHE A 746 1.83 -14.64 -10.08
N LEU A 747 3.14 -14.86 -9.86
CA LEU A 747 4.14 -13.89 -10.29
C LEU A 747 4.08 -13.65 -11.80
N TYR A 748 4.07 -14.71 -12.61
CA TYR A 748 4.13 -14.58 -14.06
C TYR A 748 2.75 -14.32 -14.68
N GLN A 749 1.76 -15.20 -14.45
CA GLN A 749 0.49 -15.12 -15.19
C GLN A 749 -0.49 -14.07 -14.65
N LEU A 750 -0.32 -13.59 -13.41
CA LEU A 750 -1.20 -12.60 -12.78
C LEU A 750 -0.50 -11.22 -12.65
N ILE A 751 0.67 -11.19 -12.00
CA ILE A 751 1.38 -9.93 -11.70
C ILE A 751 2.09 -9.39 -12.94
N VAL A 752 3.03 -10.14 -13.52
CA VAL A 752 3.80 -9.71 -14.71
C VAL A 752 2.91 -9.53 -15.93
N ARG A 753 1.88 -10.37 -16.11
CA ARG A 753 1.02 -10.33 -17.30
C ARG A 753 0.03 -9.15 -17.33
N PHE A 754 -0.54 -8.78 -16.18
CA PHE A 754 -1.63 -7.80 -16.12
C PHE A 754 -1.23 -6.54 -15.35
N HIS A 755 -0.56 -6.68 -14.20
CA HIS A 755 -0.37 -5.59 -13.24
C HIS A 755 1.01 -4.91 -13.30
N MET A 756 1.97 -5.42 -14.08
CA MET A 756 3.29 -4.81 -14.30
C MET A 756 3.23 -3.77 -15.42
N LYS A 757 3.92 -2.64 -15.25
CA LYS A 757 4.08 -1.58 -16.26
C LYS A 757 5.47 -1.57 -16.89
N GLN A 758 5.66 -0.79 -17.96
CA GLN A 758 6.97 -0.61 -18.62
C GLN A 758 8.02 0.03 -17.69
N ASN A 759 7.60 0.85 -16.72
CA ASN A 759 8.47 1.41 -15.68
C ASN A 759 8.69 0.46 -14.47
N GLY A 760 8.20 -0.78 -14.54
CA GLY A 760 8.28 -1.79 -13.47
C GLY A 760 7.38 -1.53 -12.26
N LEU A 761 6.72 -0.37 -12.21
CA LEU A 761 5.74 -0.05 -11.16
C LEU A 761 4.48 -0.92 -11.32
N ARG A 762 3.82 -1.21 -10.20
CA ARG A 762 2.58 -1.98 -10.17
C ARG A 762 1.35 -1.10 -10.40
N ALA A 763 0.42 -1.58 -11.20
CA ALA A 763 -0.91 -0.99 -11.39
C ALA A 763 -1.94 -1.50 -10.35
N LEU A 764 -3.04 -0.76 -10.20
CA LEU A 764 -4.16 -1.09 -9.31
C LEU A 764 -4.98 -2.28 -9.84
N LEU A 765 -5.27 -2.26 -11.13
CA LEU A 765 -5.84 -3.37 -11.90
C LEU A 765 -4.98 -3.61 -13.14
N ASP A 766 -5.49 -4.37 -14.09
CA ASP A 766 -4.88 -4.64 -15.39
C ASP A 766 -4.48 -3.35 -16.14
N THR A 767 -3.18 -3.21 -16.42
CA THR A 767 -2.56 -2.10 -17.16
C THR A 767 -3.14 -1.85 -18.54
N ARG A 768 -3.79 -2.86 -19.13
CA ARG A 768 -4.42 -2.76 -20.45
C ARG A 768 -5.73 -1.94 -20.38
N GLN A 769 -6.34 -1.74 -19.20
CA GLN A 769 -7.58 -0.96 -19.02
C GLN A 769 -7.44 0.50 -19.44
N ALA A 770 -8.55 1.17 -19.78
CA ALA A 770 -8.52 2.48 -20.45
C ALA A 770 -8.45 3.71 -19.51
N ASP A 771 -8.74 3.54 -18.22
CA ASP A 771 -8.75 4.63 -17.22
C ASP A 771 -7.33 4.89 -16.65
N GLU A 772 -7.00 6.15 -16.37
CA GLU A 772 -5.70 6.53 -15.78
C GLU A 772 -5.57 6.14 -14.30
N ILE A 773 -6.69 6.05 -13.56
CA ILE A 773 -6.69 5.66 -12.14
C ILE A 773 -6.33 4.19 -11.96
N VAL A 774 -6.88 3.30 -12.80
CA VAL A 774 -6.53 1.87 -12.75
C VAL A 774 -5.08 1.61 -13.21
N ARG A 775 -4.53 2.53 -14.03
CA ARG A 775 -3.12 2.62 -14.42
C ARG A 775 -2.24 3.40 -13.44
N ALA A 776 -2.76 3.92 -12.32
CA ALA A 776 -1.94 4.60 -11.31
C ALA A 776 -0.93 3.65 -10.66
N SER A 777 0.12 4.17 -10.02
CA SER A 777 1.13 3.34 -9.34
C SER A 777 0.65 2.96 -7.95
N LEU A 778 0.77 1.71 -7.54
CA LEU A 778 0.49 1.30 -6.15
C LEU A 778 1.78 0.97 -5.40
N VAL A 779 1.88 1.44 -4.15
CA VAL A 779 3.02 1.17 -3.25
C VAL A 779 2.89 -0.22 -2.61
N GLU A 780 1.70 -0.59 -2.16
CA GLU A 780 1.42 -1.87 -1.51
C GLU A 780 1.52 -3.06 -2.48
N ALA A 781 1.16 -2.85 -3.74
CA ALA A 781 1.21 -3.87 -4.77
C ALA A 781 2.66 -4.20 -5.20
N ALA A 782 3.55 -3.20 -5.15
CA ALA A 782 4.98 -3.40 -5.36
C ALA A 782 5.64 -4.02 -4.11
N ASN A 783 5.37 -3.48 -2.91
CA ASN A 783 5.85 -4.02 -1.63
C ASN A 783 5.55 -5.52 -1.52
N SER A 784 4.30 -5.93 -1.73
CA SER A 784 3.88 -7.33 -1.59
C SER A 784 4.51 -8.28 -2.62
N GLN A 785 4.89 -7.78 -3.80
CA GLN A 785 5.68 -8.53 -4.78
C GLN A 785 7.11 -8.76 -4.29
N THR A 786 7.79 -7.71 -3.79
CA THR A 786 9.13 -7.81 -3.20
C THR A 786 9.14 -8.75 -2.00
N VAL A 787 8.13 -8.66 -1.14
CA VAL A 787 7.92 -9.55 0.03
C VAL A 787 7.79 -10.99 -0.43
N ALA A 788 6.94 -11.29 -1.41
CA ALA A 788 6.74 -12.66 -1.89
C ALA A 788 8.04 -13.27 -2.40
N THR A 789 8.82 -12.53 -3.20
CA THR A 789 10.15 -12.96 -3.66
C THR A 789 11.12 -13.13 -2.49
N THR A 790 11.11 -12.23 -1.50
CA THR A 790 11.97 -12.32 -0.31
C THR A 790 11.64 -13.54 0.54
N GLU A 791 10.36 -13.85 0.74
CA GLU A 791 9.89 -15.03 1.47
C GLU A 791 10.18 -16.36 0.75
N THR A 792 10.65 -16.37 -0.51
CA THR A 792 11.22 -17.58 -1.12
C THR A 792 12.62 -17.90 -0.59
N LEU A 793 13.35 -16.87 -0.15
CA LEU A 793 14.75 -16.91 0.27
C LEU A 793 14.90 -16.95 1.79
N LEU A 794 14.07 -16.20 2.51
CA LEU A 794 14.11 -16.05 3.95
C LEU A 794 12.70 -15.83 4.50
N GLN A 795 12.27 -16.69 5.43
CA GLN A 795 11.05 -16.48 6.23
C GLN A 795 11.42 -16.44 7.71
N SER A 796 10.80 -15.56 8.48
CA SER A 796 10.85 -15.61 9.94
C SER A 796 9.46 -15.42 10.52
N TRP A 797 8.85 -16.51 10.95
CA TRP A 797 7.54 -16.59 11.59
C TRP A 797 7.42 -17.94 12.33
N ASP A 798 6.47 -18.06 13.24
CA ASP A 798 6.23 -19.32 13.99
C ASP A 798 7.46 -19.86 14.75
N ASP A 799 8.07 -18.98 15.57
CA ASP A 799 9.21 -19.26 16.48
C ASP A 799 10.63 -19.36 15.88
N HIS A 800 10.78 -19.40 14.56
CA HIS A 800 12.07 -19.66 13.92
C HIS A 800 12.21 -19.02 12.53
N VAL A 801 13.37 -19.25 11.91
CA VAL A 801 13.78 -18.71 10.62
C VAL A 801 13.99 -19.87 9.63
N ARG A 802 13.41 -19.78 8.43
CA ARG A 802 13.60 -20.75 7.34
C ARG A 802 14.50 -20.15 6.25
N LEU A 803 15.56 -20.86 5.88
CA LEU A 803 16.41 -20.49 4.75
C LEU A 803 15.94 -21.20 3.47
N PHE A 804 15.80 -20.45 2.37
CA PHE A 804 15.39 -20.92 1.05
C PHE A 804 14.10 -21.80 1.01
N PRO A 805 13.03 -21.46 1.74
CA PRO A 805 11.86 -22.35 1.90
C PRO A 805 11.02 -22.54 0.62
N CYS A 806 11.17 -21.70 -0.42
CA CYS A 806 10.37 -21.81 -1.64
C CYS A 806 11.18 -21.41 -2.91
N ILE A 807 12.42 -21.91 -3.03
CA ILE A 807 13.22 -21.75 -4.26
C ILE A 807 12.95 -22.85 -5.30
N GLY A 808 13.37 -22.60 -6.54
CA GLY A 808 13.40 -23.63 -7.59
C GLY A 808 14.46 -24.71 -7.33
N SER A 809 14.28 -25.87 -7.95
CA SER A 809 15.17 -27.04 -7.82
C SER A 809 16.48 -26.94 -8.60
N THR A 810 16.66 -25.90 -9.42
CA THR A 810 17.84 -25.70 -10.29
C THR A 810 18.32 -24.25 -10.26
N GLY A 811 19.61 -24.05 -10.49
CA GLY A 811 20.26 -22.74 -10.50
C GLY A 811 20.78 -22.28 -9.14
N ARG A 812 21.36 -21.08 -9.11
CA ARG A 812 21.88 -20.43 -7.90
C ARG A 812 20.86 -19.43 -7.36
N TYR A 813 20.59 -19.52 -6.07
CA TYR A 813 19.87 -18.54 -5.28
C TYR A 813 20.81 -18.03 -4.18
N ARG A 814 21.27 -16.78 -4.29
CA ARG A 814 22.19 -16.16 -3.33
C ARG A 814 21.60 -14.83 -2.84
N PHE A 815 21.75 -14.54 -1.56
CA PHE A 815 21.36 -13.26 -0.98
C PHE A 815 22.35 -12.80 0.08
N SER A 816 22.38 -11.51 0.36
CA SER A 816 23.08 -10.96 1.50
C SER A 816 22.25 -9.88 2.17
N GLY A 817 22.38 -9.78 3.50
CA GLY A 817 21.80 -8.71 4.28
C GLY A 817 20.28 -8.73 4.44
N LEU A 818 19.59 -9.83 4.13
CA LEU A 818 18.16 -9.97 4.49
C LEU A 818 18.02 -10.09 6.02
N ARG A 819 16.90 -9.66 6.60
CA ARG A 819 16.71 -9.60 8.05
C ARG A 819 15.59 -10.53 8.51
N ALA A 820 15.72 -11.04 9.74
CA ALA A 820 14.74 -11.90 10.39
C ALA A 820 14.37 -11.39 11.79
N GLU A 821 13.21 -11.83 12.29
CA GLU A 821 12.77 -11.60 13.68
C GLU A 821 13.84 -12.01 14.70
N GLY A 822 14.06 -11.18 15.72
CA GLY A 822 15.13 -11.31 16.72
C GLY A 822 16.38 -10.47 16.43
N GLY A 823 16.40 -9.67 15.36
CA GLY A 823 17.54 -8.82 15.03
C GLY A 823 18.70 -9.60 14.40
N PHE A 824 18.38 -10.57 13.55
CA PHE A 824 19.37 -11.35 12.80
C PHE A 824 19.45 -10.83 11.36
N VAL A 825 20.64 -10.40 10.93
CA VAL A 825 20.94 -10.07 9.53
C VAL A 825 21.65 -11.28 8.91
N ILE A 826 21.13 -11.77 7.79
CA ILE A 826 21.41 -13.09 7.23
C ILE A 826 21.84 -12.96 5.76
N SER A 827 22.84 -13.75 5.39
CA SER A 827 23.28 -13.96 4.01
C SER A 827 23.35 -15.46 3.73
N GLY A 828 23.29 -15.88 2.47
CA GLY A 828 23.46 -17.28 2.11
C GLY A 828 23.44 -17.57 0.62
N GLU A 829 23.85 -18.78 0.26
CA GLU A 829 23.71 -19.35 -1.08
C GLU A 829 23.14 -20.76 -0.98
N ALA A 830 22.04 -20.98 -1.71
CA ALA A 830 21.61 -22.30 -2.12
C ALA A 830 21.85 -22.46 -3.62
N ARG A 831 22.19 -23.68 -4.04
CA ARG A 831 22.36 -24.01 -5.45
C ARG A 831 21.81 -25.40 -5.73
N ASP A 832 20.97 -25.49 -6.75
CA ASP A 832 20.33 -26.73 -7.20
C ASP A 832 19.55 -27.40 -6.04
N GLY A 833 18.84 -26.58 -5.25
CA GLY A 833 18.06 -26.99 -4.08
C GLY A 833 18.84 -27.28 -2.79
N GLU A 834 20.19 -27.20 -2.79
CA GLU A 834 21.02 -27.49 -1.62
C GLU A 834 21.72 -26.24 -1.05
N LEU A 835 21.81 -26.14 0.27
CA LEU A 835 22.59 -25.12 0.97
C LEU A 835 24.09 -25.28 0.68
N ARG A 836 24.76 -24.18 0.32
CA ARG A 836 26.22 -24.10 0.15
C ARG A 836 26.86 -23.37 1.34
N TRP A 837 26.25 -22.27 1.77
CA TRP A 837 26.63 -21.56 2.99
C TRP A 837 25.49 -20.65 3.46
N ALA A 838 25.52 -20.30 4.73
CA ALA A 838 24.77 -19.18 5.31
C ALA A 838 25.66 -18.44 6.31
N GLN A 839 25.47 -17.14 6.46
CA GLN A 839 26.10 -16.32 7.48
C GLN A 839 25.00 -15.57 8.24
N VAL A 840 25.05 -15.59 9.57
CA VAL A 840 24.13 -14.84 10.43
C VAL A 840 24.94 -13.87 11.30
N LYS A 841 24.64 -12.58 11.19
CA LYS A 841 25.09 -11.53 12.11
C LYS A 841 23.96 -11.26 13.11
N SER A 842 24.19 -11.54 14.39
CA SER A 842 23.22 -11.24 15.44
C SER A 842 23.47 -9.83 15.98
N LEU A 843 22.47 -8.95 15.87
CA LEU A 843 22.57 -7.59 16.39
C LEU A 843 22.38 -7.59 17.91
N GLU A 844 21.26 -8.14 18.40
CA GLU A 844 20.84 -8.09 19.80
C GLU A 844 21.15 -9.39 20.61
N GLY A 845 21.65 -10.45 19.96
CA GLY A 845 21.82 -11.76 20.58
C GLY A 845 20.52 -12.57 20.62
N GLY A 846 20.32 -13.35 21.69
CA GLY A 846 19.12 -14.15 21.90
C GLY A 846 19.19 -15.56 21.29
N THR A 847 18.05 -16.25 21.21
CA THR A 847 17.99 -17.61 20.65
C THR A 847 17.54 -17.53 19.20
N LEU A 848 18.33 -18.08 18.28
CA LEU A 848 17.96 -18.27 16.88
C LEU A 848 17.66 -19.74 16.64
N ARG A 849 16.59 -20.02 15.88
CA ARG A 849 16.27 -21.34 15.35
C ARG A 849 16.27 -21.27 13.84
N LEU A 850 17.04 -22.13 13.17
CA LEU A 850 17.18 -22.19 11.72
C LEU A 850 16.63 -23.51 11.19
N ALA A 851 15.56 -23.47 10.42
CA ALA A 851 15.24 -24.53 9.47
C ALA A 851 16.09 -24.32 8.20
N LEU A 852 16.80 -25.37 7.79
CA LEU A 852 17.72 -25.35 6.64
C LEU A 852 17.12 -26.19 5.50
N PRO A 853 17.39 -25.85 4.22
CA PRO A 853 17.02 -26.70 3.10
C PRO A 853 17.95 -27.93 3.05
N LYS A 854 17.90 -28.72 1.98
CA LYS A 854 18.79 -29.89 1.81
C LYS A 854 20.25 -29.49 1.97
N HIS A 855 21.04 -30.28 2.70
CA HIS A 855 22.45 -29.99 2.97
C HIS A 855 23.25 -31.28 3.18
N GLY A 856 24.54 -31.23 2.85
CA GLY A 856 25.54 -32.22 3.29
C GLY A 856 26.11 -31.86 4.67
N GLN A 857 27.24 -32.47 5.06
CA GLN A 857 27.89 -32.16 6.34
C GLN A 857 28.28 -30.67 6.45
N LEU A 858 27.85 -30.04 7.54
CA LEU A 858 28.05 -28.61 7.82
C LEU A 858 29.13 -28.37 8.88
N LYS A 859 29.75 -27.19 8.81
CA LYS A 859 30.65 -26.62 9.82
C LYS A 859 30.04 -25.33 10.36
N LEU A 860 30.38 -24.99 11.60
CA LEU A 860 30.00 -23.74 12.24
C LEU A 860 31.28 -23.01 12.65
N GLN A 861 31.54 -21.86 12.04
CA GLN A 861 32.54 -20.91 12.49
C GLN A 861 31.83 -19.75 13.18
N VAL A 862 32.33 -19.31 14.33
CA VAL A 862 31.75 -18.21 15.12
C VAL A 862 32.80 -17.14 15.29
N THR A 863 32.46 -15.90 14.94
CA THR A 863 33.32 -14.73 15.13
C THR A 863 32.64 -13.78 16.10
N THR A 864 33.19 -13.64 17.31
CA THR A 864 32.73 -12.67 18.32
C THR A 864 33.66 -11.45 18.37
N PRO A 865 33.23 -10.31 18.94
CA PRO A 865 34.07 -9.11 19.10
C PRO A 865 35.36 -9.32 19.93
N ASP A 866 35.47 -10.43 20.65
CA ASP A 866 36.61 -10.81 21.51
C ASP A 866 37.39 -12.05 21.03
N GLY A 867 37.06 -12.63 19.86
CA GLY A 867 37.87 -13.66 19.19
C GLY A 867 37.08 -14.89 18.72
N GLY A 868 37.36 -15.36 17.48
CA GLY A 868 36.61 -16.43 16.84
C GLY A 868 36.95 -17.87 17.26
N LEU A 869 36.03 -18.79 16.99
CA LEU A 869 36.10 -20.23 17.27
C LEU A 869 35.57 -21.05 16.07
N ASN A 870 36.25 -22.17 15.74
CA ASN A 870 35.91 -23.04 14.61
C ASN A 870 35.43 -24.42 15.06
N VAL A 871 34.29 -24.88 14.54
CA VAL A 871 33.57 -26.08 15.00
C VAL A 871 33.00 -26.87 13.81
N ARG A 872 32.86 -28.19 13.96
CA ARG A 872 32.05 -29.03 13.04
C ARG A 872 30.68 -29.27 13.67
N LEU A 873 29.60 -29.11 12.90
CA LEU A 873 28.28 -29.52 13.39
C LEU A 873 28.22 -31.06 13.34
N PRO A 874 27.73 -31.74 14.39
CA PRO A 874 27.36 -33.14 14.31
C PRO A 874 26.08 -33.27 13.48
N GLU A 875 25.82 -34.44 12.91
CA GLU A 875 24.61 -34.68 12.11
C GLU A 875 23.34 -34.67 12.97
N HIS A 876 23.46 -35.08 14.24
CA HIS A 876 22.38 -35.05 15.24
C HIS A 876 22.92 -34.67 16.64
N GLY A 877 22.03 -34.23 17.54
CA GLY A 877 22.34 -33.97 18.96
C GLY A 877 22.64 -32.51 19.32
N LYS A 878 23.12 -32.28 20.56
CA LYS A 878 23.49 -30.96 21.12
C LYS A 878 24.99 -30.90 21.42
N ALA A 879 25.58 -29.70 21.35
CA ALA A 879 26.95 -29.46 21.80
C ALA A 879 27.13 -28.06 22.41
N GLU A 880 28.04 -27.95 23.38
CA GLU A 880 28.31 -26.72 24.14
C GLU A 880 29.65 -26.11 23.70
N LEU A 881 29.66 -24.82 23.32
CA LEU A 881 30.89 -24.11 22.96
C LEU A 881 31.28 -23.07 24.00
N ARG A 882 32.46 -23.23 24.59
CA ARG A 882 33.02 -22.27 25.55
C ARG A 882 34.00 -21.33 24.86
N ALA A 883 33.52 -20.13 24.53
CA ALA A 883 34.33 -19.07 23.92
C ALA A 883 34.94 -18.15 25.00
N GLY A 884 36.23 -18.34 25.28
CA GLY A 884 37.00 -17.46 26.18
C GLY A 884 36.45 -17.37 27.61
N ARG A 885 36.49 -16.17 28.19
CA ARG A 885 35.92 -15.86 29.53
C ARG A 885 34.43 -15.48 29.48
N GLY A 886 33.73 -15.74 28.38
CA GLY A 886 32.32 -15.42 28.19
C GLY A 886 31.37 -16.56 28.55
N ALA A 887 30.07 -16.27 28.52
CA ALA A 887 29.03 -17.31 28.55
C ALA A 887 29.09 -18.18 27.26
N PRO A 888 28.77 -19.48 27.34
CA PRO A 888 28.90 -20.38 26.20
C PRO A 888 27.88 -20.09 25.09
N ALA A 889 28.30 -20.23 23.84
CA ALA A 889 27.41 -20.30 22.68
C ALA A 889 26.95 -21.75 22.52
N THR A 890 25.83 -22.11 23.12
CA THR A 890 25.24 -23.46 22.97
C THR A 890 24.59 -23.61 21.61
N PHE A 891 24.70 -24.79 20.99
CA PHE A 891 23.90 -25.13 19.83
C PHE A 891 23.37 -26.56 19.91
N GLY A 892 22.35 -26.86 19.10
CA GLY A 892 21.89 -28.23 18.94
C GLY A 892 20.78 -28.38 17.93
N TRP A 893 20.62 -29.61 17.45
CA TRP A 893 19.47 -29.99 16.66
C TRP A 893 18.26 -30.22 17.56
N ILE A 894 17.15 -29.63 17.18
CA ILE A 894 15.81 -29.87 17.76
C ILE A 894 14.88 -30.31 16.62
N THR A 895 13.85 -31.09 16.97
CA THR A 895 12.77 -31.44 16.03
C THR A 895 11.48 -30.86 16.57
N ALA A 896 10.84 -29.98 15.80
CA ALA A 896 9.60 -29.29 16.17
C ALA A 896 8.74 -29.10 14.91
N GLY A 897 7.42 -29.32 15.01
CA GLY A 897 6.51 -29.24 13.84
C GLY A 897 6.85 -30.21 12.69
N GLY A 898 7.62 -31.27 12.95
CA GLY A 898 8.16 -32.18 11.93
C GLY A 898 9.45 -31.68 11.23
N GLU A 899 9.87 -30.44 11.46
CA GLU A 899 11.10 -29.87 10.91
C GLU A 899 12.31 -30.14 11.83
N GLN A 900 13.45 -30.49 11.24
CA GLN A 900 14.74 -30.46 11.93
C GLN A 900 15.29 -29.03 11.90
N ARG A 901 15.49 -28.43 13.08
CA ARG A 901 15.93 -27.04 13.25
C ARG A 901 17.26 -26.99 14.01
N LEU A 902 18.18 -26.14 13.57
CA LEU A 902 19.42 -25.82 14.28
C LEU A 902 19.14 -24.67 15.25
N GLU A 903 19.15 -24.94 16.55
CA GLU A 903 19.07 -23.94 17.60
C GLU A 903 20.48 -23.40 17.92
N LEU A 904 20.63 -22.08 17.94
CA LEU A 904 21.85 -21.34 18.27
C LEU A 904 21.54 -20.33 19.39
N GLN A 905 22.34 -20.33 20.47
CA GLN A 905 22.32 -19.24 21.44
C GLN A 905 23.31 -18.16 21.01
N CYS A 906 22.77 -17.08 20.46
CA CYS A 906 23.52 -15.99 19.85
C CYS A 906 23.91 -14.89 20.86
N ARG A 907 25.07 -14.27 20.60
CA ARG A 907 25.57 -13.09 21.30
C ARG A 907 25.46 -11.86 20.41
N ALA A 908 25.08 -10.72 20.99
CA ALA A 908 25.05 -9.43 20.32
C ALA A 908 26.42 -9.09 19.68
N GLY A 909 26.40 -8.64 18.42
CA GLY A 909 27.58 -8.31 17.64
C GLY A 909 28.40 -9.51 17.14
N ALA A 910 27.93 -10.76 17.30
CA ALA A 910 28.62 -11.95 16.82
C ALA A 910 28.09 -12.45 15.47
N THR A 911 28.99 -13.02 14.67
CA THR A 911 28.72 -13.63 13.36
C THR A 911 28.86 -15.15 13.42
N TYR A 912 27.95 -15.86 12.77
CA TYR A 912 27.85 -17.32 12.73
C TYR A 912 27.86 -17.78 11.27
N ASP A 913 28.98 -18.34 10.82
CA ASP A 913 29.20 -18.86 9.46
C ASP A 913 28.88 -20.37 9.43
N ILE A 914 27.79 -20.74 8.77
CA ILE A 914 27.32 -22.11 8.56
C ILE A 914 27.76 -22.55 7.16
N LEU A 915 28.76 -23.43 7.09
CA LEU A 915 29.50 -23.72 5.86
C LEU A 915 29.38 -25.18 5.44
N ALA A 916 29.04 -25.45 4.17
CA ALA A 916 29.20 -26.77 3.56
C ALA A 916 30.66 -26.97 3.08
N ALA A 917 30.88 -27.87 2.13
CA ALA A 917 32.19 -28.13 1.54
C ALA A 917 32.54 -27.11 0.43
N GLY A 918 33.36 -26.12 0.76
CA GLY A 918 33.94 -25.16 -0.21
C GLY A 918 34.38 -23.84 0.43
N PRO A 919 35.04 -22.95 -0.31
CA PRO A 919 35.17 -21.54 0.07
C PRO A 919 33.86 -20.79 -0.19
N VAL A 920 33.60 -19.72 0.58
CA VAL A 920 32.47 -18.81 0.32
C VAL A 920 32.87 -17.79 -0.74
N ASP A 921 32.10 -17.72 -1.83
CA ASP A 921 32.21 -16.66 -2.83
C ASP A 921 31.23 -15.52 -2.53
N TRP A 922 31.78 -14.34 -2.26
CA TRP A 922 31.04 -13.09 -2.03
C TRP A 922 30.97 -12.20 -3.26
N LYS A 923 31.63 -12.58 -4.37
CA LYS A 923 31.72 -11.74 -5.56
C LYS A 923 30.45 -11.86 -6.40
N LEU A 924 29.78 -10.73 -6.63
CA LEU A 924 28.77 -10.61 -7.67
C LEU A 924 29.44 -10.68 -9.06
N PRO A 925 28.85 -11.37 -10.05
CA PRO A 925 29.45 -11.46 -11.38
C PRO A 925 29.45 -10.08 -12.06
N SER A 926 30.46 -9.83 -12.90
CA SER A 926 30.50 -8.60 -13.70
C SER A 926 29.43 -8.67 -14.79
N THR A 927 28.55 -7.66 -14.87
CA THR A 927 27.41 -7.65 -15.80
C THR A 927 27.41 -6.40 -16.65
N GLU A 928 27.32 -6.58 -17.97
CA GLU A 928 27.27 -5.45 -18.90
C GLU A 928 25.95 -4.67 -18.80
N PRO A 929 25.97 -3.32 -18.89
CA PRO A 929 24.75 -2.51 -18.85
C PRO A 929 23.89 -2.76 -20.08
N ARG A 930 22.65 -3.24 -19.89
CA ARG A 930 21.71 -3.53 -20.99
C ARG A 930 21.46 -2.28 -21.86
N SER A 931 21.56 -2.45 -23.18
CA SER A 931 21.33 -1.39 -24.19
C SER A 931 19.85 -1.16 -24.52
N GLU A 932 18.97 -2.07 -24.10
CA GLU A 932 17.57 -2.20 -24.50
C GLU A 932 16.68 -2.67 -23.33
N ALA A 933 15.36 -2.62 -23.52
CA ALA A 933 14.36 -3.13 -22.58
C ALA A 933 14.54 -4.65 -22.31
N ARG A 934 14.02 -5.14 -21.17
CA ARG A 934 13.97 -6.58 -20.86
C ARG A 934 12.70 -7.15 -21.49
N VAL A 935 12.87 -8.12 -22.37
CA VAL A 935 11.82 -8.73 -23.18
C VAL A 935 11.47 -10.11 -22.61
N VAL A 936 10.18 -10.43 -22.47
CA VAL A 936 9.70 -11.71 -21.95
C VAL A 936 8.56 -12.21 -22.82
N ALA A 937 8.75 -13.36 -23.47
CA ALA A 937 7.72 -13.96 -24.32
C ALA A 937 6.48 -14.37 -23.50
N ILE A 938 5.29 -14.04 -23.99
CA ILE A 938 4.02 -14.35 -23.31
C ILE A 938 3.81 -15.85 -23.18
N ALA A 939 4.18 -16.62 -24.20
CA ALA A 939 4.15 -18.08 -24.14
C ALA A 939 5.02 -18.66 -23.00
N ALA A 940 6.13 -18.00 -22.65
CA ALA A 940 6.96 -18.40 -21.52
C ALA A 940 6.26 -18.06 -20.18
N VAL A 941 5.60 -16.90 -20.07
CA VAL A 941 4.76 -16.53 -18.93
C VAL A 941 3.59 -17.52 -18.76
N GLU A 942 2.92 -17.89 -19.85
CA GLU A 942 1.79 -18.83 -19.85
C GLU A 942 2.19 -20.27 -19.54
N SER A 943 3.46 -20.64 -19.75
CA SER A 943 3.98 -21.97 -19.36
C SER A 943 4.32 -22.12 -17.88
N ARG A 944 4.29 -21.04 -17.08
CA ARG A 944 4.64 -21.05 -15.64
C ARG A 944 3.47 -21.56 -14.79
N GLY A 945 3.16 -22.84 -14.91
CA GLY A 945 2.08 -23.51 -14.19
C GLY A 945 0.76 -23.59 -14.97
N ALA A 946 -0.31 -24.01 -14.31
CA ALA A 946 -1.64 -24.14 -14.92
C ALA A 946 -2.15 -22.77 -15.45
N ARG A 947 -2.87 -22.76 -16.58
CA ARG A 947 -3.44 -21.52 -17.14
C ARG A 947 -4.39 -20.85 -16.14
N LEU A 948 -4.27 -19.54 -15.96
CA LEU A 948 -5.28 -18.73 -15.26
C LEU A 948 -6.54 -18.54 -16.12
N LEU A 949 -7.70 -18.72 -15.49
CA LEU A 949 -9.01 -18.71 -16.14
C LEU A 949 -9.58 -17.27 -16.15
N HIS A 950 -9.62 -16.61 -17.31
CA HIS A 950 -9.86 -15.16 -17.41
C HIS A 950 -10.93 -14.83 -18.47
N TYR A 951 -12.02 -14.14 -18.10
CA TYR A 951 -13.03 -13.64 -19.05
C TYR A 951 -12.44 -12.52 -19.94
N PRO A 952 -12.47 -12.62 -21.29
CA PRO A 952 -11.70 -11.71 -22.14
C PRO A 952 -12.48 -10.45 -22.55
N GLU A 953 -12.44 -9.41 -21.70
CA GLU A 953 -13.12 -8.13 -21.97
C GLU A 953 -12.18 -6.93 -22.22
N ASP A 954 -12.17 -6.49 -23.48
CA ASP A 954 -12.03 -5.13 -24.06
C ASP A 954 -10.70 -4.38 -24.22
N LEU A 955 -9.55 -5.01 -23.99
CA LEU A 955 -8.31 -4.23 -23.79
C LEU A 955 -7.28 -4.38 -24.93
N PRO A 956 -7.02 -3.33 -25.75
CA PRO A 956 -5.81 -3.29 -26.57
C PRO A 956 -4.59 -3.23 -25.67
N PHE A 957 -3.62 -4.11 -25.92
CA PHE A 957 -2.60 -4.42 -24.94
C PHE A 957 -1.63 -3.27 -24.67
N GLY A 958 -1.66 -2.70 -23.44
CA GLY A 958 -0.70 -1.67 -23.03
C GLY A 958 0.75 -2.15 -22.92
N GLN A 959 0.97 -3.46 -22.72
CA GLN A 959 2.31 -4.07 -22.60
C GLN A 959 2.70 -5.02 -23.74
N VAL A 960 1.74 -5.64 -24.44
CA VAL A 960 2.04 -6.67 -25.46
C VAL A 960 2.38 -6.00 -26.77
N VAL A 961 3.65 -6.00 -27.12
CA VAL A 961 4.07 -5.75 -28.50
C VAL A 961 3.78 -7.01 -29.32
N GLN A 962 3.55 -6.83 -30.61
CA GLN A 962 2.93 -7.83 -31.47
C GLN A 962 3.93 -8.87 -32.02
N ASP A 963 5.14 -8.89 -31.47
CA ASP A 963 6.05 -10.04 -31.48
C ASP A 963 5.61 -11.15 -30.51
N GLY A 964 4.70 -10.83 -29.57
CA GLY A 964 4.23 -11.74 -28.53
C GLY A 964 4.97 -11.59 -27.20
N SER A 965 5.59 -10.44 -26.94
CA SER A 965 6.37 -10.18 -25.73
C SER A 965 5.81 -9.08 -24.83
N LEU A 966 6.10 -9.20 -23.53
CA LEU A 966 5.98 -8.17 -22.50
C LEU A 966 7.33 -7.47 -22.31
N TYR A 967 7.29 -6.19 -21.92
CA TYR A 967 8.48 -5.34 -21.83
C TYR A 967 8.60 -4.65 -20.46
N LEU A 968 9.78 -4.78 -19.86
CA LEU A 968 10.24 -4.01 -18.72
C LEU A 968 11.34 -3.05 -19.20
N GLY A 969 11.01 -1.77 -19.31
CA GLY A 969 11.58 -0.84 -20.29
C GLY A 969 10.65 -0.65 -21.50
N ARG A 970 11.10 0.13 -22.50
CA ARG A 970 10.30 0.48 -23.70
C ARG A 970 11.14 0.37 -24.99
N PRO A 971 10.66 -0.30 -26.05
CA PRO A 971 11.39 -0.42 -27.34
C PRO A 971 11.23 0.82 -28.24
N ASP A 972 12.07 0.95 -29.28
CA ASP A 972 12.02 2.05 -30.27
C ASP A 972 10.76 1.97 -31.16
N ARG A 973 10.14 0.78 -31.24
CA ARG A 973 8.91 0.53 -31.98
C ARG A 973 8.01 -0.43 -31.21
N PHE A 974 6.75 -0.03 -31.12
CA PHE A 974 5.63 -0.95 -31.02
C PHE A 974 5.29 -1.37 -32.46
N GLY A 975 4.96 -2.63 -32.69
CA GLY A 975 4.69 -3.17 -34.02
C GLY A 975 3.29 -2.84 -34.55
N SER A 976 2.92 -3.50 -35.65
CA SER A 976 1.56 -3.50 -36.19
C SER A 976 0.69 -4.53 -35.48
N PRO A 977 -0.66 -4.37 -35.39
CA PRO A 977 -1.56 -5.29 -34.69
C PRO A 977 -1.30 -6.78 -34.95
N LEU A 978 -1.38 -7.60 -33.88
CA LEU A 978 -1.10 -9.04 -33.93
C LEU A 978 -1.88 -9.67 -35.09
N PRO A 979 -1.21 -10.40 -36.01
CA PRO A 979 -1.87 -10.97 -37.18
C PRO A 979 -3.05 -11.86 -36.77
N ALA A 980 -4.10 -11.87 -37.59
CA ALA A 980 -5.27 -12.70 -37.36
C ALA A 980 -4.84 -14.16 -37.17
N PRO A 981 -5.33 -14.86 -36.12
CA PRO A 981 -4.93 -16.23 -35.85
C PRO A 981 -5.41 -17.16 -36.97
N ASP A 982 -4.71 -18.28 -37.15
CA ASP A 982 -5.08 -19.29 -38.14
C ASP A 982 -6.45 -19.88 -37.80
N VAL A 983 -7.48 -19.44 -38.53
CA VAL A 983 -8.88 -19.79 -38.27
C VAL A 983 -9.11 -21.30 -38.27
N ARG A 984 -8.30 -22.10 -38.99
CA ARG A 984 -8.42 -23.57 -38.98
C ARG A 984 -7.95 -24.19 -37.67
N LYS A 985 -6.92 -23.62 -37.04
CA LYS A 985 -6.45 -24.06 -35.71
C LYS A 985 -7.44 -23.63 -34.64
N VAL A 986 -7.88 -22.38 -34.68
CA VAL A 986 -8.89 -21.84 -33.76
C VAL A 986 -10.20 -22.63 -33.82
N LEU A 987 -10.67 -23.01 -35.02
CA LEU A 987 -11.86 -23.85 -35.18
C LEU A 987 -11.66 -25.32 -34.72
N ALA A 988 -10.42 -25.83 -34.67
CA ALA A 988 -10.10 -27.12 -34.09
C ALA A 988 -10.00 -27.06 -32.56
N GLU A 989 -9.39 -26.01 -32.01
CA GLU A 989 -9.35 -25.69 -30.58
C GLU A 989 -10.79 -25.49 -30.03
N ALA A 990 -11.68 -24.86 -30.81
CA ALA A 990 -13.12 -24.74 -30.51
C ALA A 990 -13.86 -26.10 -30.44
N ALA A 991 -13.26 -27.18 -30.91
CA ALA A 991 -13.77 -28.55 -30.81
C ALA A 991 -12.95 -29.45 -29.87
N SER A 992 -11.96 -28.89 -29.15
CA SER A 992 -11.14 -29.61 -28.17
C SER A 992 -12.00 -30.17 -27.03
N THR A 993 -11.63 -31.33 -26.49
CA THR A 993 -12.23 -31.85 -25.25
C THR A 993 -11.78 -31.03 -24.04
N ASP A 994 -10.59 -30.42 -24.08
CA ASP A 994 -10.18 -29.43 -23.09
C ASP A 994 -11.02 -28.15 -23.27
N TRP A 995 -11.64 -27.72 -22.19
CA TRP A 995 -12.47 -26.53 -22.18
C TRP A 995 -11.63 -25.25 -22.23
N GLN A 996 -10.37 -25.26 -21.77
CA GLN A 996 -9.47 -24.12 -21.82
C GLN A 996 -9.11 -23.76 -23.26
N ASP A 997 -8.90 -24.77 -24.11
CA ASP A 997 -8.70 -24.58 -25.55
C ASP A 997 -9.97 -24.04 -26.21
N ARG A 998 -11.16 -24.52 -25.82
CA ARG A 998 -12.43 -23.97 -26.32
C ARG A 998 -12.66 -22.52 -25.86
N GLN A 999 -12.22 -22.15 -24.66
CA GLN A 999 -12.26 -20.77 -24.16
C GLN A 999 -11.31 -19.86 -24.96
N GLU A 1000 -10.06 -20.28 -25.15
CA GLU A 1000 -9.07 -19.56 -25.93
C GLU A 1000 -9.49 -19.45 -27.39
N ALA A 1001 -10.07 -20.51 -27.96
CA ALA A 1001 -10.64 -20.50 -29.29
C ALA A 1001 -11.76 -19.47 -29.43
N ALA A 1002 -12.75 -19.46 -28.53
CA ALA A 1002 -13.80 -18.45 -28.50
C ALA A 1002 -13.20 -17.03 -28.47
N ARG A 1003 -12.19 -16.78 -27.63
CA ARG A 1003 -11.47 -15.50 -27.59
C ARG A 1003 -10.75 -15.15 -28.90
N LEU A 1004 -10.09 -16.12 -29.53
CA LEU A 1004 -9.35 -15.94 -30.78
C LEU A 1004 -10.26 -15.78 -32.01
N LEU A 1005 -11.48 -16.34 -31.98
CA LEU A 1005 -12.52 -16.08 -32.98
C LEU A 1005 -12.94 -14.60 -33.00
N GLY A 1006 -12.77 -13.86 -31.90
CA GLY A 1006 -12.92 -12.41 -31.84
C GLY A 1006 -11.83 -11.61 -32.59
N ARG A 1007 -10.82 -12.28 -33.15
CA ARG A 1007 -9.69 -11.68 -33.88
C ARG A 1007 -9.57 -12.15 -35.34
N VAL A 1008 -10.53 -12.93 -35.84
CA VAL A 1008 -10.64 -13.28 -37.27
C VAL A 1008 -11.80 -12.54 -37.91
N THR A 1009 -11.82 -12.46 -39.24
CA THR A 1009 -12.98 -11.93 -39.97
C THR A 1009 -14.21 -12.80 -39.71
N PRO A 1010 -15.37 -12.23 -39.32
CA PRO A 1010 -16.61 -12.97 -39.16
C PRO A 1010 -16.98 -13.75 -40.43
N SER A 1011 -17.28 -15.04 -40.26
CA SER A 1011 -17.74 -15.94 -41.29
C SER A 1011 -18.84 -16.85 -40.74
N ALA A 1012 -19.58 -17.55 -41.60
CA ALA A 1012 -20.60 -18.50 -41.16
C ALA A 1012 -20.01 -19.62 -40.26
N GLU A 1013 -18.78 -20.06 -40.52
CA GLU A 1013 -18.07 -21.06 -39.71
C GLU A 1013 -17.68 -20.51 -38.33
N VAL A 1014 -17.17 -19.27 -38.29
CA VAL A 1014 -16.79 -18.55 -37.07
C VAL A 1014 -17.99 -18.29 -36.17
N LEU A 1015 -19.08 -17.78 -36.74
CA LEU A 1015 -20.31 -17.49 -36.01
C LEU A 1015 -21.00 -18.78 -35.52
N ALA A 1016 -21.02 -19.84 -36.34
CA ALA A 1016 -21.55 -21.13 -35.91
C ALA A 1016 -20.68 -21.82 -34.84
N ALA A 1017 -19.36 -21.58 -34.82
CA ALA A 1017 -18.50 -22.05 -33.73
C ALA A 1017 -18.78 -21.29 -32.44
N LEU A 1018 -18.87 -19.97 -32.47
CA LEU A 1018 -19.25 -19.16 -31.32
C LEU A 1018 -20.64 -19.52 -30.78
N ASP A 1019 -21.64 -19.68 -31.64
CA ASP A 1019 -23.01 -20.05 -31.25
C ASP A 1019 -23.07 -21.42 -30.52
N ARG A 1020 -22.31 -22.42 -30.99
CA ARG A 1020 -22.16 -23.69 -30.26
C ARG A 1020 -21.49 -23.49 -28.91
N LEU A 1021 -20.42 -22.70 -28.86
CA LEU A 1021 -19.68 -22.44 -27.62
C LEU A 1021 -20.50 -21.65 -26.60
N CYS A 1022 -21.43 -20.78 -27.02
CA CYS A 1022 -22.43 -20.14 -26.14
C CYS A 1022 -23.33 -21.14 -25.40
N SER A 1023 -23.37 -22.41 -25.84
CA SER A 1023 -24.12 -23.51 -25.21
C SER A 1023 -23.22 -24.51 -24.48
N ASP A 1024 -21.93 -24.18 -24.25
CA ASP A 1024 -20.99 -25.05 -23.54
C ASP A 1024 -21.41 -25.28 -22.08
N GLN A 1025 -21.13 -26.49 -21.58
CA GLN A 1025 -21.40 -26.85 -20.18
C GLN A 1025 -20.47 -26.14 -19.19
N VAL A 1026 -19.36 -25.58 -19.66
CA VAL A 1026 -18.44 -24.76 -18.86
C VAL A 1026 -18.78 -23.28 -19.05
N THR A 1027 -19.41 -22.68 -18.04
CA THR A 1027 -19.98 -21.31 -18.08
C THR A 1027 -19.01 -20.23 -18.58
N VAL A 1028 -17.72 -20.33 -18.25
CA VAL A 1028 -16.70 -19.38 -18.70
C VAL A 1028 -16.39 -19.49 -20.21
N VAL A 1029 -16.55 -20.67 -20.82
CA VAL A 1029 -16.51 -20.83 -22.29
C VAL A 1029 -17.74 -20.18 -22.92
N ALA A 1030 -18.93 -20.49 -22.41
CA ALA A 1030 -20.20 -19.96 -22.91
C ALA A 1030 -20.27 -18.44 -22.86
N HIS A 1031 -19.88 -17.85 -21.73
CA HIS A 1031 -19.78 -16.41 -21.59
C HIS A 1031 -18.70 -15.82 -22.50
N THR A 1032 -17.50 -16.41 -22.59
CA THR A 1032 -16.43 -15.94 -23.49
C THR A 1032 -16.88 -15.93 -24.97
N ALA A 1033 -17.64 -16.93 -25.41
CA ALA A 1033 -18.17 -17.01 -26.77
C ALA A 1033 -19.27 -15.97 -27.02
N ALA A 1034 -20.20 -15.79 -26.08
CA ALA A 1034 -21.28 -14.83 -26.21
C ALA A 1034 -20.77 -13.38 -26.18
N VAL A 1035 -19.84 -13.08 -25.27
CA VAL A 1035 -19.03 -11.86 -25.27
C VAL A 1035 -18.36 -11.64 -26.62
N THR A 1036 -17.78 -12.68 -27.22
CA THR A 1036 -17.14 -12.56 -28.53
C THR A 1036 -18.15 -12.24 -29.64
N LEU A 1037 -19.36 -12.81 -29.63
CA LEU A 1037 -20.42 -12.43 -30.56
C LEU A 1037 -20.81 -10.94 -30.43
N VAL A 1038 -20.89 -10.43 -29.20
CA VAL A 1038 -21.11 -9.01 -28.90
C VAL A 1038 -19.98 -8.14 -29.46
N ARG A 1039 -18.73 -8.58 -29.32
CA ARG A 1039 -17.50 -7.89 -29.78
C ARG A 1039 -17.35 -7.80 -31.29
N LEU A 1040 -17.76 -8.84 -32.02
CA LEU A 1040 -17.66 -8.86 -33.49
C LEU A 1040 -18.55 -7.79 -34.15
N GLY A 1041 -19.60 -7.33 -33.45
CA GLY A 1041 -20.38 -6.14 -33.83
C GLY A 1041 -21.15 -6.22 -35.16
N THR A 1042 -21.23 -7.39 -35.80
CA THR A 1042 -22.02 -7.55 -37.04
C THR A 1042 -23.50 -7.73 -36.70
N PRO A 1043 -24.43 -7.44 -37.62
CA PRO A 1043 -25.86 -7.69 -37.39
C PRO A 1043 -26.16 -9.14 -37.03
N GLU A 1044 -25.43 -10.10 -37.62
CA GLU A 1044 -25.56 -11.53 -37.39
C GLU A 1044 -24.99 -11.94 -36.03
N SER A 1045 -23.82 -11.42 -35.65
CA SER A 1045 -23.19 -11.76 -34.37
C SER A 1045 -23.99 -11.17 -33.20
N LEU A 1046 -24.45 -9.92 -33.33
CA LEU A 1046 -25.33 -9.28 -32.35
C LEU A 1046 -26.69 -9.97 -32.25
N LYS A 1047 -27.25 -10.47 -33.37
CA LYS A 1047 -28.48 -11.29 -33.34
C LYS A 1047 -28.30 -12.59 -32.55
N LEU A 1048 -27.19 -13.31 -32.76
CA LEU A 1048 -26.91 -14.55 -32.02
C LEU A 1048 -26.73 -14.26 -30.52
N ALA A 1049 -25.98 -13.22 -30.16
CA ALA A 1049 -25.83 -12.80 -28.77
C ALA A 1049 -27.18 -12.42 -28.12
N ASP A 1050 -28.06 -11.74 -28.85
CA ASP A 1050 -29.40 -11.38 -28.40
C ASP A 1050 -30.33 -12.60 -28.24
N GLU A 1051 -30.21 -13.62 -29.10
CA GLU A 1051 -30.92 -14.90 -28.93
C GLU A 1051 -30.50 -15.65 -27.66
N HIS A 1052 -29.22 -15.66 -27.31
CA HIS A 1052 -28.74 -16.22 -26.04
C HIS A 1052 -29.15 -15.37 -24.83
N ALA A 1053 -29.11 -14.04 -24.95
CA ALA A 1053 -29.52 -13.08 -23.90
C ALA A 1053 -31.04 -13.05 -23.64
N ARG A 1054 -31.87 -13.51 -24.60
CA ARG A 1054 -33.32 -13.74 -24.41
C ARG A 1054 -33.63 -15.07 -23.70
N ARG A 1055 -32.70 -16.03 -23.71
CA ARG A 1055 -32.84 -17.36 -23.10
C ARG A 1055 -32.29 -17.45 -21.67
N ASP A 1056 -31.66 -16.37 -21.16
CA ASP A 1056 -30.80 -16.37 -19.96
C ASP A 1056 -29.73 -17.50 -19.97
N ALA A 1057 -29.29 -17.91 -21.16
CA ALA A 1057 -28.30 -18.97 -21.34
C ALA A 1057 -26.90 -18.57 -20.82
N VAL A 1058 -26.65 -17.26 -20.70
CA VAL A 1058 -25.42 -16.67 -20.19
C VAL A 1058 -25.80 -15.47 -19.31
N LEU A 1059 -25.40 -15.51 -18.03
CA LEU A 1059 -25.59 -14.43 -17.07
C LEU A 1059 -24.80 -13.17 -17.48
N GLY A 1060 -25.26 -11.98 -17.09
CA GLY A 1060 -24.72 -10.69 -17.51
C GLY A 1060 -24.96 -10.29 -18.98
N LEU A 1061 -25.03 -11.25 -19.91
CA LEU A 1061 -24.97 -11.02 -21.37
C LEU A 1061 -25.93 -9.95 -21.91
N ARG A 1062 -27.15 -9.86 -21.38
CA ARG A 1062 -28.14 -8.84 -21.81
C ARG A 1062 -27.59 -7.41 -21.64
N ARG A 1063 -26.82 -7.15 -20.60
CA ARG A 1063 -26.16 -5.86 -20.31
C ARG A 1063 -25.13 -5.50 -21.39
N GLU A 1064 -24.32 -6.47 -21.81
CA GLU A 1064 -23.29 -6.26 -22.83
C GLU A 1064 -23.89 -6.16 -24.23
N VAL A 1065 -24.95 -6.91 -24.54
CA VAL A 1065 -25.76 -6.72 -25.76
C VAL A 1065 -26.36 -5.31 -25.81
N GLU A 1066 -26.90 -4.80 -24.70
CA GLU A 1066 -27.39 -3.41 -24.64
C GLU A 1066 -26.28 -2.36 -24.80
N LYS A 1067 -25.13 -2.54 -24.13
CA LYS A 1067 -23.95 -1.66 -24.31
C LYS A 1067 -23.49 -1.66 -25.77
N ALA A 1068 -23.42 -2.81 -26.42
CA ALA A 1068 -22.99 -2.95 -27.80
C ALA A 1068 -23.99 -2.39 -28.81
N ARG A 1069 -25.31 -2.61 -28.62
CA ARG A 1069 -26.35 -1.95 -29.45
C ARG A 1069 -26.17 -0.43 -29.45
N ARG A 1070 -25.83 0.19 -28.31
CA ARG A 1070 -25.49 1.62 -28.21
C ARG A 1070 -24.14 1.94 -28.89
N ARG A 1071 -23.09 1.15 -28.69
CA ARG A 1071 -21.74 1.32 -29.27
C ARG A 1071 -21.72 1.26 -30.81
N TYR A 1072 -22.53 0.38 -31.40
CA TYR A 1072 -22.62 0.15 -32.84
C TYR A 1072 -23.86 0.79 -33.49
N ASN A 1073 -24.62 1.58 -32.73
CA ASN A 1073 -25.83 2.30 -33.20
C ASN A 1073 -26.90 1.40 -33.84
N VAL A 1074 -27.03 0.17 -33.34
CA VAL A 1074 -27.99 -0.84 -33.85
C VAL A 1074 -29.35 -0.65 -33.15
N PRO A 1075 -30.46 -0.53 -33.89
CA PRO A 1075 -31.79 -0.31 -33.30
C PRO A 1075 -32.17 -1.37 -32.26
N SER A 1076 -32.88 -0.94 -31.21
CA SER A 1076 -33.61 -1.83 -30.30
C SER A 1076 -34.85 -2.40 -31.00
N GLY A 1077 -34.99 -3.73 -31.01
CA GLY A 1077 -36.10 -4.48 -31.63
C GLY A 1077 -36.20 -5.89 -31.08
#